data_AF-A0A8S4DEA4-F1
#
_entry.id   AF-A0A8S4DEA4-F1
#
_cell.length_a   1.000
_cell.length_b   1.000
_cell.length_c   1.000
_cell.angle_alpha   90.00
_cell.angle_beta   90.00
_cell.angle_gamma   90.00
#
_symmetry.space_group_name_H-M   'P 1'
#
loop_
_entity.id
_entity.type
_entity.pdbx_description
1 polymer ?
#
loop_
_entity_poly.entity_id
_entity_poly.type
_entity_poly.pdbx_seq_one_letter_code
_entity_poly.pdbx_strand_id
1 'polypeptide(L)'
;MLFETLGVIYTYISRINFNLSQIPYLFAASKFILELPPVQIQDGATFDFIIVGAGSAGGVLARRLSELPECHVLLLEAGEEPPLLSVAPGLLAFLPHTRWDWNYYTSDDHYSSQSQRGAVIPYTRGKMLGGTSSINYMLYVRQSQRGAVVPYTRGKMLGGTSSINYMLYVRQSQRGAVVPYTRGKMLGGTSSINYMLYVRQSQRGAVIPYTRGKMLGGTSSINYMLYVRQSQRGAVIPYTRGKMLGGTSSINYMLYVRGNPEDYNSWARDGFEGWDWKSVFPYFLKSEDMQSKELFRNATFARYHNTKGPLKVTQTRYPESQEVKRDIFLQAFSEIGIKPIVDYNGPEQLGVSRTYFTQSKQPLTIRSSTAQTYIAPSKDRKNLVILKNTFAKKILIDSNNMAYGVEADVSGQIMRFYATEEVIASAGAFNTPKLLVASGIGAAEDLYDLGIDVVSDLPVGKELQDHVFLPLFFTGAKDISTALPVLDAQALGFPSLNGFLSLQAGKKQPDIQILPLYYDLASPEFAFSCVYDFNFNDNICSSAVLANLKAELFSTLVILLHPKSRGEVKIRSLNSAPEIYTGYFSNTEDLGTITAGVRRLLNLTETEYLKSFNSELVRLNLPACDGLEYLSDEYWECYALQTGTTLYHAAGTCAMGRVVDERLRVYGVGGLRVVDASVFPSLPSGNTNAPTIMVAERAADLIKQEYYYNRNAVPVH
;
A
#
# COMPACT_ATOMS: atom_id res chain seq x y z
N MET A 1 15.49 -23.15 -13.93
CA MET A 1 15.49 -22.81 -12.48
C MET A 1 16.89 -22.60 -11.89
N LEU A 2 17.66 -23.61 -11.44
CA LEU A 2 18.92 -23.35 -10.68
C LEU A 2 19.93 -22.47 -11.45
N PHE A 3 20.11 -22.69 -12.76
CA PHE A 3 21.02 -21.90 -13.62
C PHE A 3 20.49 -20.50 -13.96
N GLU A 4 19.17 -20.29 -14.03
CA GLU A 4 18.58 -18.97 -14.28
C GLU A 4 18.61 -18.11 -13.01
N THR A 5 18.35 -18.72 -11.85
CA THR A 5 18.51 -18.07 -10.54
C THR A 5 19.97 -17.69 -10.31
N LEU A 6 20.93 -18.57 -10.66
CA LEU A 6 22.35 -18.26 -10.61
C LEU A 6 22.79 -17.18 -11.60
N GLY A 7 22.15 -17.05 -12.77
CA GLY A 7 22.46 -16.00 -13.75
C GLY A 7 22.04 -14.59 -13.31
N VAL A 8 20.86 -14.46 -12.70
CA VAL A 8 20.41 -13.18 -12.09
C VAL A 8 21.29 -12.83 -10.89
N ILE A 9 21.59 -13.83 -10.06
CA ILE A 9 22.50 -13.70 -8.92
C ILE A 9 23.92 -13.32 -9.38
N TYR A 10 24.51 -13.96 -10.39
CA TYR A 10 25.89 -13.72 -10.85
C TYR A 10 26.08 -12.31 -11.45
N THR A 11 25.10 -11.84 -12.23
CA THR A 11 25.18 -10.52 -12.87
C THR A 11 25.14 -9.38 -11.83
N TYR A 12 24.45 -9.58 -10.70
CA TYR A 12 24.37 -8.62 -9.59
C TYR A 12 25.45 -8.83 -8.49
N ILE A 13 25.86 -10.07 -8.21
CA ILE A 13 26.94 -10.43 -7.26
C ILE A 13 28.27 -9.80 -7.64
N SER A 14 28.52 -9.51 -8.92
CA SER A 14 29.73 -8.80 -9.33
C SER A 14 29.92 -7.42 -8.66
N ARG A 15 28.88 -6.90 -7.96
CA ARG A 15 28.90 -5.59 -7.27
C ARG A 15 28.62 -5.66 -5.75
N ILE A 16 28.29 -6.82 -5.19
CA ILE A 16 28.05 -7.02 -3.74
C ILE A 16 28.88 -8.22 -3.29
N ASN A 17 29.67 -8.08 -2.23
CA ASN A 17 30.47 -9.17 -1.67
C ASN A 17 29.57 -10.30 -1.14
N PHE A 18 29.23 -11.25 -2.01
CA PHE A 18 28.48 -12.45 -1.63
C PHE A 18 29.42 -13.42 -0.90
N ASN A 19 29.19 -13.63 0.39
CA ASN A 19 30.03 -14.49 1.19
C ASN A 19 29.74 -15.97 0.87
N LEU A 20 30.76 -16.74 0.46
CA LEU A 20 30.66 -18.18 0.20
C LEU A 20 30.10 -18.95 1.41
N SER A 21 30.19 -18.40 2.63
CA SER A 21 29.58 -18.95 3.84
C SER A 21 28.05 -19.07 3.80
N GLN A 22 27.38 -18.33 2.90
CA GLN A 22 25.91 -18.37 2.73
C GLN A 22 25.44 -19.53 1.82
N ILE A 23 26.35 -20.20 1.10
CA ILE A 23 26.02 -21.29 0.17
C ILE A 23 25.30 -22.45 0.87
N PRO A 24 25.78 -22.99 2.02
CA PRO A 24 25.08 -24.07 2.72
C PRO A 24 23.66 -23.68 3.14
N TYR A 25 23.45 -22.42 3.55
CA TYR A 25 22.12 -21.91 3.85
C TYR A 25 21.22 -21.92 2.60
N LEU A 26 21.69 -21.42 1.46
CA LEU A 26 20.90 -21.41 0.23
C LEU A 26 20.51 -22.82 -0.22
N PHE A 27 21.41 -23.81 -0.11
CA PHE A 27 21.10 -25.21 -0.38
C PHE A 27 20.09 -25.81 0.61
N ALA A 28 20.13 -25.40 1.89
CA ALA A 28 19.15 -25.83 2.87
C ALA A 28 17.78 -25.17 2.61
N ALA A 29 17.77 -23.87 2.33
CA ALA A 29 16.58 -23.10 2.01
C ALA A 29 15.91 -23.57 0.70
N SER A 30 16.67 -24.01 -0.30
CA SER A 30 16.10 -24.53 -1.55
C SER A 30 15.21 -25.76 -1.36
N LYS A 31 15.39 -26.52 -0.26
CA LYS A 31 14.51 -27.65 0.09
C LYS A 31 13.12 -27.22 0.58
N PHE A 32 12.93 -25.95 0.87
CA PHE A 32 11.65 -25.35 1.24
C PHE A 32 10.97 -24.67 0.05
N ILE A 33 11.52 -24.77 -1.16
CA ILE A 33 10.79 -24.36 -2.36
C ILE A 33 9.60 -25.31 -2.51
N LEU A 34 8.40 -24.74 -2.57
CA LEU A 34 7.20 -25.51 -2.82
C LEU A 34 7.23 -26.01 -4.27
N GLU A 35 7.09 -27.32 -4.43
CA GLU A 35 6.91 -27.95 -5.74
C GLU A 35 5.52 -28.59 -5.78
N LEU A 36 4.70 -28.15 -6.73
CA LEU A 36 3.42 -28.78 -7.02
C LEU A 36 3.53 -29.69 -8.26
N PRO A 37 3.00 -30.92 -8.20
CA PRO A 37 2.95 -31.77 -9.38
C PRO A 37 2.06 -31.13 -10.46
N PRO A 38 2.29 -31.43 -11.75
CA PRO A 38 1.38 -31.04 -12.81
C PRO A 38 0.01 -31.68 -12.55
N VAL A 39 -1.04 -30.88 -12.62
CA VAL A 39 -2.42 -31.34 -12.48
C VAL A 39 -3.05 -31.40 -13.86
N GLN A 40 -3.56 -32.56 -14.24
CA GLN A 40 -4.45 -32.68 -15.40
C GLN A 40 -5.89 -32.49 -14.92
N ILE A 41 -6.56 -31.49 -15.47
CA ILE A 41 -7.96 -31.19 -15.21
C ILE A 41 -8.67 -30.91 -16.52
N GLN A 42 -9.95 -31.25 -16.59
CA GLN A 42 -10.77 -31.07 -17.78
C GLN A 42 -11.61 -29.81 -17.66
N ASP A 43 -11.96 -29.24 -18.80
CA ASP A 43 -12.95 -28.16 -18.88
C ASP A 43 -14.31 -28.69 -18.38
N GLY A 44 -15.00 -27.88 -17.57
CA GLY A 44 -16.26 -28.25 -16.92
C GLY A 44 -16.13 -29.11 -15.66
N ALA A 45 -14.92 -29.28 -15.12
CA ALA A 45 -14.75 -29.97 -13.83
C ALA A 45 -15.51 -29.26 -12.70
N THR A 46 -16.11 -30.05 -11.81
CA THR A 46 -16.97 -29.57 -10.73
C THR A 46 -16.32 -29.78 -9.37
N PHE A 47 -16.49 -28.80 -8.48
CA PHE A 47 -15.96 -28.75 -7.12
C PHE A 47 -17.06 -28.24 -6.18
N ASP A 48 -16.93 -28.51 -4.87
CA ASP A 48 -17.82 -27.90 -3.88
C ASP A 48 -17.45 -26.43 -3.68
N PHE A 49 -16.16 -26.16 -3.52
CA PHE A 49 -15.65 -24.81 -3.32
C PHE A 49 -14.60 -24.45 -4.38
N ILE A 50 -14.75 -23.29 -5.00
CA ILE A 50 -13.71 -22.70 -5.88
C ILE A 50 -13.18 -21.43 -5.22
N ILE A 51 -11.88 -21.41 -4.92
CA ILE A 51 -11.17 -20.27 -4.34
C ILE A 51 -10.34 -19.60 -5.44
N VAL A 52 -10.55 -18.31 -5.65
CA VAL A 52 -9.84 -17.52 -6.66
C VAL A 52 -8.78 -16.64 -6.02
N GLY A 53 -7.51 -16.97 -6.25
CA GLY A 53 -6.34 -16.28 -5.72
C GLY A 53 -5.76 -16.99 -4.50
N ALA A 54 -4.47 -17.34 -4.54
CA ALA A 54 -3.77 -18.04 -3.47
C ALA A 54 -2.92 -17.09 -2.61
N GLY A 55 -3.42 -15.87 -2.36
CA GLY A 55 -2.74 -14.87 -1.53
C GLY A 55 -2.68 -15.21 -0.03
N SER A 56 -2.57 -14.19 0.81
CA SER A 56 -2.56 -14.35 2.28
C SER A 56 -3.83 -15.02 2.81
N ALA A 57 -4.97 -14.91 2.11
CA ALA A 57 -6.23 -15.55 2.52
C ALA A 57 -6.48 -16.89 1.80
N GLY A 58 -6.29 -16.96 0.48
CA GLY A 58 -6.71 -18.13 -0.31
C GLY A 58 -6.05 -19.44 0.07
N GLY A 59 -4.75 -19.42 0.42
CA GLY A 59 -4.06 -20.62 0.91
C GLY A 59 -4.61 -21.12 2.25
N VAL A 60 -5.06 -20.20 3.11
CA VAL A 60 -5.72 -20.53 4.40
C VAL A 60 -7.05 -21.22 4.13
N LEU A 61 -7.90 -20.62 3.29
CA LEU A 61 -9.19 -21.20 2.91
C LEU A 61 -9.04 -22.58 2.29
N ALA A 62 -8.12 -22.75 1.35
CA ALA A 62 -7.89 -24.02 0.66
C ALA A 62 -7.50 -25.13 1.65
N ARG A 63 -6.59 -24.83 2.58
CA ARG A 63 -6.26 -25.77 3.66
C ARG A 63 -7.45 -26.03 4.56
N ARG A 64 -8.18 -25.01 5.00
CA ARG A 64 -9.24 -25.18 5.99
C ARG A 64 -10.42 -25.93 5.40
N LEU A 65 -10.90 -25.57 4.21
CA LEU A 65 -12.06 -26.20 3.58
C LEU A 65 -11.76 -27.65 3.15
N SER A 66 -10.54 -27.95 2.69
CA SER A 66 -10.15 -29.34 2.38
C SER A 66 -9.96 -30.24 3.61
N GLU A 67 -10.13 -29.73 4.84
CA GLU A 67 -10.25 -30.58 6.03
C GLU A 67 -11.58 -31.34 6.06
N LEU A 68 -12.58 -30.91 5.28
CA LEU A 68 -13.82 -31.65 5.06
C LEU A 68 -13.53 -32.75 4.02
N PRO A 69 -13.40 -34.04 4.43
CA PRO A 69 -13.01 -35.11 3.50
C PRO A 69 -14.03 -35.35 2.38
N GLU A 70 -15.29 -34.95 2.60
CA GLU A 70 -16.39 -35.07 1.65
C GLU A 70 -16.45 -33.96 0.61
N CYS A 71 -15.70 -32.86 0.80
CA CYS A 71 -15.73 -31.71 -0.11
C CYS A 71 -14.50 -31.69 -1.02
N HIS A 72 -14.71 -31.42 -2.30
CA HIS A 72 -13.68 -31.15 -3.30
C HIS A 72 -13.44 -29.65 -3.43
N VAL A 73 -12.19 -29.23 -3.29
CA VAL A 73 -11.79 -27.81 -3.30
C VAL A 73 -10.84 -27.54 -4.45
N LEU A 74 -11.12 -26.48 -5.22
CA LEU A 74 -10.24 -25.95 -6.25
C LEU A 74 -9.64 -24.61 -5.81
N LEU A 75 -8.32 -24.47 -5.87
CA LEU A 75 -7.60 -23.21 -5.66
C LEU A 75 -6.96 -22.75 -6.97
N LEU A 76 -7.30 -21.56 -7.43
CA LEU A 76 -6.73 -20.94 -8.63
C LEU A 76 -5.71 -19.86 -8.25
N GLU A 77 -4.53 -19.86 -8.88
CA GLU A 77 -3.50 -18.84 -8.73
C GLU A 77 -2.92 -18.44 -10.08
N ALA A 78 -2.85 -17.13 -10.33
CA ALA A 78 -2.36 -16.58 -11.59
C ALA A 78 -0.83 -16.69 -11.72
N GLY A 79 -0.10 -16.74 -10.60
CA GLY A 79 1.34 -16.92 -10.56
C GLY A 79 1.80 -18.38 -10.41
N GLU A 80 3.11 -18.52 -10.28
CA GLU A 80 3.82 -19.80 -10.10
C GLU A 80 4.05 -20.10 -8.60
N GLU A 81 4.87 -21.12 -8.30
CA GLU A 81 5.41 -21.32 -6.96
C GLU A 81 6.40 -20.20 -6.55
N PRO A 82 6.55 -19.95 -5.24
CA PRO A 82 7.50 -18.96 -4.75
C PRO A 82 8.95 -19.38 -5.05
N PRO A 83 9.80 -18.45 -5.55
CA PRO A 83 11.20 -18.76 -5.79
C PRO A 83 12.00 -18.79 -4.49
N LEU A 84 13.26 -19.25 -4.57
CA LEU A 84 14.22 -19.19 -3.44
C LEU A 84 14.33 -17.79 -2.83
N LEU A 85 14.24 -16.73 -3.64
CA LEU A 85 14.29 -15.33 -3.20
C LEU A 85 13.14 -14.97 -2.24
N SER A 86 12.00 -15.64 -2.34
CA SER A 86 10.89 -15.53 -1.39
C SER A 86 11.16 -16.32 -0.12
N VAL A 87 11.72 -17.53 -0.26
CA VAL A 87 11.97 -18.45 0.86
C VAL A 87 13.03 -17.87 1.82
N ALA A 88 14.10 -17.28 1.28
CA ALA A 88 15.20 -16.70 2.05
C ALA A 88 14.91 -15.24 2.46
N PRO A 89 14.73 -14.92 3.76
CA PRO A 89 14.33 -13.59 4.23
C PRO A 89 15.19 -12.43 3.71
N GLY A 90 16.52 -12.61 3.66
CA GLY A 90 17.45 -11.55 3.27
C GLY A 90 17.49 -11.27 1.76
N LEU A 91 16.84 -12.10 0.93
CA LEU A 91 16.80 -11.93 -0.53
C LEU A 91 15.53 -11.23 -1.02
N LEU A 92 14.70 -10.73 -0.10
CA LEU A 92 13.42 -10.09 -0.40
C LEU A 92 13.53 -8.93 -1.40
N ALA A 93 14.56 -8.09 -1.26
CA ALA A 93 14.77 -6.88 -2.07
C ALA A 93 14.92 -7.16 -3.58
N PHE A 94 15.12 -8.43 -3.97
CA PHE A 94 15.26 -8.84 -5.37
C PHE A 94 13.97 -9.32 -6.03
N LEU A 95 12.86 -9.38 -5.30
CA LEU A 95 11.56 -9.82 -5.84
C LEU A 95 10.73 -8.73 -6.54
N PRO A 96 10.72 -7.46 -6.08
CA PRO A 96 9.98 -6.41 -6.77
C PRO A 96 10.39 -6.29 -8.24
N HIS A 97 9.44 -5.93 -9.09
CA HIS A 97 9.64 -5.77 -10.54
C HIS A 97 9.99 -7.04 -11.34
N THR A 98 9.93 -8.21 -10.71
CA THR A 98 10.11 -9.50 -11.39
C THR A 98 8.77 -10.08 -11.84
N ARG A 99 8.79 -11.27 -12.47
CA ARG A 99 7.56 -11.99 -12.85
C ARG A 99 6.70 -12.45 -11.66
N TRP A 100 7.28 -12.50 -10.46
CA TRP A 100 6.60 -12.85 -9.21
C TRP A 100 5.96 -11.65 -8.51
N ASP A 101 6.07 -10.47 -9.11
CA ASP A 101 5.37 -9.26 -8.70
C ASP A 101 4.33 -8.90 -9.78
N TRP A 102 3.13 -8.52 -9.38
CA TRP A 102 2.15 -7.94 -10.29
C TRP A 102 2.63 -6.59 -10.84
N ASN A 103 3.53 -5.93 -10.12
CA ASN A 103 4.24 -4.73 -10.57
C ASN A 103 3.25 -3.61 -10.91
N TYR A 104 2.29 -3.38 -10.01
CA TYR A 104 1.32 -2.31 -10.16
C TYR A 104 1.97 -0.95 -9.94
N TYR A 105 1.32 0.08 -10.45
CA TYR A 105 1.69 1.47 -10.25
C TYR A 105 0.45 2.26 -9.87
N THR A 106 0.61 3.24 -8.99
CA THR A 106 -0.46 4.20 -8.75
C THR A 106 -0.74 5.00 -10.03
N SER A 107 -1.95 5.53 -10.11
CA SER A 107 -2.38 6.52 -11.08
C SER A 107 -2.29 7.90 -10.45
N ASP A 108 -2.03 8.91 -11.28
CA ASP A 108 -1.99 10.31 -10.83
C ASP A 108 -3.39 10.73 -10.35
N ASP A 109 -3.53 10.90 -9.04
CA ASP A 109 -4.74 11.37 -8.37
C ASP A 109 -4.66 12.86 -8.00
N HIS A 110 -3.58 13.56 -8.39
CA HIS A 110 -3.26 14.95 -8.06
C HIS A 110 -3.01 15.25 -6.57
N TYR A 111 -3.07 14.25 -5.69
CA TYR A 111 -2.81 14.39 -4.26
C TYR A 111 -1.47 13.74 -3.88
N SER A 112 -1.28 12.50 -4.32
CA SER A 112 -0.14 11.65 -4.01
C SER A 112 1.05 11.87 -4.96
N SER A 113 2.20 11.33 -4.58
CA SER A 113 3.35 11.13 -5.47
C SER A 113 4.05 12.42 -5.96
N GLN A 114 3.76 13.61 -5.44
CA GLN A 114 4.23 14.90 -6.02
C GLN A 114 5.75 15.05 -6.23
N SER A 115 6.57 14.24 -5.55
CA SER A 115 8.03 14.21 -5.71
C SER A 115 8.59 12.91 -6.33
N GLN A 116 7.77 11.94 -6.71
CA GLN A 116 8.23 10.64 -7.25
C GLN A 116 8.82 10.82 -8.67
N ARG A 117 9.68 9.88 -9.12
CA ARG A 117 10.36 9.99 -10.43
C ARG A 117 9.35 10.21 -11.57
N GLY A 118 9.50 11.33 -12.30
CA GLY A 118 8.63 11.72 -13.41
C GLY A 118 7.53 12.75 -13.08
N ALA A 119 7.42 13.20 -11.82
CA ALA A 119 6.41 14.21 -11.46
C ALA A 119 6.63 15.57 -12.15
N VAL A 120 5.53 16.20 -12.56
CA VAL A 120 5.43 17.65 -12.76
C VAL A 120 4.52 18.18 -11.67
N ILE A 121 4.98 19.17 -10.90
CA ILE A 121 4.27 19.74 -9.76
C ILE A 121 3.28 20.83 -10.24
N PRO A 122 1.95 20.66 -10.10
CA PRO A 122 1.03 21.78 -10.21
C PRO A 122 0.89 22.48 -8.86
N TYR A 123 1.24 23.76 -8.78
CA TYR A 123 0.86 24.62 -7.65
C TYR A 123 -0.53 25.21 -7.88
N THR A 124 -1.45 25.07 -6.93
CA THR A 124 -2.45 26.11 -6.60
C THR A 124 -3.05 25.93 -5.20
N ARG A 125 -3.23 27.05 -4.47
CA ARG A 125 -4.13 27.21 -3.30
C ARG A 125 -5.16 28.30 -3.64
N GLY A 126 -6.41 28.12 -3.21
CA GLY A 126 -7.41 29.22 -3.10
C GLY A 126 -8.88 28.77 -3.15
N LYS A 127 -9.69 29.17 -2.15
CA LYS A 127 -11.17 29.06 -2.12
C LYS A 127 -11.83 30.35 -2.64
N MET A 128 -13.03 30.24 -3.25
CA MET A 128 -14.29 31.03 -3.05
C MET A 128 -15.19 31.08 -4.31
N LEU A 129 -16.51 31.28 -4.11
CA LEU A 129 -17.68 31.11 -5.01
C LEU A 129 -18.41 32.45 -5.34
N GLY A 130 -19.02 32.59 -6.54
CA GLY A 130 -20.27 33.37 -6.77
C GLY A 130 -20.34 34.55 -7.79
N GLY A 131 -21.24 34.45 -8.80
CA GLY A 131 -22.28 35.44 -9.22
C GLY A 131 -22.02 36.75 -10.03
N THR A 132 -22.42 36.75 -11.31
CA THR A 132 -22.92 37.86 -12.20
C THR A 132 -21.98 38.85 -12.94
N SER A 133 -22.43 39.19 -14.17
CA SER A 133 -21.86 40.01 -15.27
C SER A 133 -20.49 39.59 -15.81
N SER A 134 -20.49 38.91 -16.96
CA SER A 134 -19.29 38.32 -17.60
C SER A 134 -19.00 38.96 -18.96
N ILE A 135 -17.80 39.53 -19.14
CA ILE A 135 -17.25 39.75 -20.50
C ILE A 135 -16.32 38.57 -20.81
N ASN A 136 -16.67 37.77 -21.81
CA ASN A 136 -15.92 36.58 -22.22
C ASN A 136 -15.11 36.85 -23.50
N TYR A 137 -13.79 36.63 -23.45
CA TYR A 137 -12.91 36.67 -24.63
C TYR A 137 -12.37 35.27 -24.92
N MET A 138 -12.56 34.75 -26.14
CA MET A 138 -11.96 33.49 -26.59
C MET A 138 -10.86 33.78 -27.62
N LEU A 139 -9.65 33.31 -27.36
CA LEU A 139 -8.51 33.42 -28.26
C LEU A 139 -8.00 32.01 -28.61
N TYR A 140 -7.95 31.69 -29.90
CA TYR A 140 -7.47 30.41 -30.41
C TYR A 140 -6.14 30.59 -31.14
N VAL A 141 -5.09 29.89 -30.68
CA VAL A 141 -3.76 29.89 -31.29
C VAL A 141 -3.46 28.50 -31.85
N ARG A 142 -3.40 28.41 -33.18
CA ARG A 142 -3.30 27.13 -33.91
C ARG A 142 -1.90 26.52 -33.87
N GLN A 143 -0.83 27.30 -33.95
CA GLN A 143 0.58 26.84 -33.90
C GLN A 143 1.54 28.03 -33.72
N SER A 144 2.54 27.94 -32.83
CA SER A 144 3.67 28.86 -32.76
C SER A 144 4.98 28.07 -32.75
N GLN A 145 5.85 28.30 -33.74
CA GLN A 145 7.11 27.56 -33.87
C GLN A 145 8.28 28.25 -33.13
N ARG A 146 8.29 29.58 -33.03
CA ARG A 146 9.20 30.40 -32.19
C ARG A 146 8.56 31.77 -31.95
N GLY A 147 8.34 32.17 -30.69
CA GLY A 147 7.88 33.52 -30.36
C GLY A 147 6.98 33.60 -29.13
N ALA A 148 6.92 34.77 -28.50
CA ALA A 148 6.02 35.06 -27.39
C ALA A 148 4.64 35.48 -27.92
N VAL A 149 3.57 34.89 -27.38
CA VAL A 149 2.19 35.34 -27.66
C VAL A 149 1.75 36.22 -26.50
N VAL A 150 1.55 37.52 -26.77
CA VAL A 150 1.15 38.53 -25.77
C VAL A 150 -0.19 39.14 -26.17
N PRO A 151 -1.33 38.57 -25.73
CA PRO A 151 -2.61 39.24 -25.91
C PRO A 151 -2.66 40.47 -24.98
N TYR A 152 -2.95 41.65 -25.56
CA TYR A 152 -3.06 42.93 -24.85
C TYR A 152 -4.51 43.41 -24.84
N THR A 153 -5.07 43.69 -23.66
CA THR A 153 -6.38 44.34 -23.53
C THR A 153 -6.35 45.53 -22.56
N ARG A 154 -7.13 46.57 -22.89
CA ARG A 154 -7.29 47.81 -22.10
C ARG A 154 -8.76 48.19 -22.02
N GLY A 155 -9.28 48.36 -20.80
CA GLY A 155 -10.69 48.70 -20.58
C GLY A 155 -10.95 49.40 -19.23
N LYS A 156 -12.12 50.03 -19.10
CA LYS A 156 -12.60 50.70 -17.88
C LYS A 156 -14.04 50.25 -17.63
N MET A 157 -14.33 49.72 -16.44
CA MET A 157 -15.67 49.31 -16.02
C MET A 157 -16.09 50.04 -14.74
N LEU A 158 -17.37 50.38 -14.64
CA LEU A 158 -17.96 51.18 -13.57
C LEU A 158 -19.27 50.52 -13.08
N GLY A 159 -19.30 50.08 -11.82
CA GLY A 159 -20.50 49.65 -11.08
C GLY A 159 -20.86 48.15 -11.15
N GLY A 160 -21.20 47.55 -9.99
CA GLY A 160 -21.74 46.18 -9.83
C GLY A 160 -20.71 45.07 -9.57
N THR A 161 -21.17 43.87 -9.21
CA THR A 161 -20.31 42.65 -9.23
C THR A 161 -19.95 42.35 -10.68
N SER A 162 -18.66 42.31 -11.00
CA SER A 162 -18.17 42.27 -12.39
C SER A 162 -17.07 41.23 -12.59
N SER A 163 -17.15 40.42 -13.66
CA SER A 163 -16.10 39.46 -14.04
C SER A 163 -15.62 39.65 -15.49
N ILE A 164 -14.29 39.61 -15.69
CA ILE A 164 -13.68 39.48 -17.02
C ILE A 164 -13.11 38.08 -17.14
N ASN A 165 -13.59 37.27 -18.08
CA ASN A 165 -13.09 35.92 -18.32
C ASN A 165 -12.33 35.85 -19.65
N TYR A 166 -11.09 35.38 -19.59
CA TYR A 166 -10.27 35.09 -20.76
C TYR A 166 -10.16 33.58 -20.95
N MET A 167 -10.52 33.06 -22.12
CA MET A 167 -10.26 31.68 -22.53
C MET A 167 -9.21 31.67 -23.64
N LEU A 168 -8.03 31.15 -23.36
CA LEU A 168 -6.95 31.01 -24.35
C LEU A 168 -6.73 29.52 -24.67
N TYR A 169 -6.92 29.13 -25.93
CA TYR A 169 -6.65 27.78 -26.41
C TYR A 169 -5.38 27.77 -27.26
N VAL A 170 -4.37 27.00 -26.83
CA VAL A 170 -3.10 26.83 -27.55
C VAL A 170 -2.95 25.37 -27.96
N ARG A 171 -2.97 25.09 -29.27
CA ARG A 171 -2.91 23.69 -29.78
C ARG A 171 -1.52 23.06 -29.66
N GLN A 172 -0.44 23.82 -29.88
CA GLN A 172 0.94 23.31 -29.83
C GLN A 172 1.96 24.46 -29.67
N SER A 173 2.90 24.34 -28.71
CA SER A 173 4.06 25.24 -28.57
C SER A 173 5.35 24.42 -28.43
N GLN A 174 6.34 24.69 -29.29
CA GLN A 174 7.61 23.95 -29.27
C GLN A 174 8.69 24.62 -28.43
N ARG A 175 8.81 25.96 -28.45
CA ARG A 175 9.67 26.79 -27.57
C ARG A 175 9.13 28.23 -27.51
N GLY A 176 8.64 28.68 -26.35
CA GLY A 176 8.19 30.07 -26.15
C GLY A 176 7.36 30.28 -24.88
N ALA A 177 7.25 31.55 -24.45
CA ALA A 177 6.41 31.96 -23.32
C ALA A 177 5.07 32.54 -23.82
N VAL A 178 3.98 32.20 -23.15
CA VAL A 178 2.67 32.85 -23.34
C VAL A 178 2.44 33.77 -22.17
N VAL A 179 2.34 35.08 -22.43
CA VAL A 179 2.23 36.11 -21.38
C VAL A 179 0.99 36.95 -21.65
N PRO A 180 -0.18 36.58 -21.08
CA PRO A 180 -1.34 37.45 -21.15
C PRO A 180 -1.07 38.75 -20.37
N TYR A 181 -1.28 39.91 -21.02
CA TYR A 181 -1.10 41.23 -20.40
C TYR A 181 -2.42 42.00 -20.39
N THR A 182 -2.86 42.40 -19.20
CA THR A 182 -4.09 43.18 -19.02
C THR A 182 -3.80 44.45 -18.22
N ARG A 183 -4.29 45.60 -18.71
CA ARG A 183 -4.22 46.91 -18.03
C ARG A 183 -5.58 47.58 -17.96
N GLY A 184 -6.15 47.68 -16.75
CA GLY A 184 -7.49 48.25 -16.55
C GLY A 184 -7.63 49.04 -15.24
N LYS A 185 -8.70 49.85 -15.15
CA LYS A 185 -9.11 50.57 -13.94
C LYS A 185 -10.56 50.17 -13.64
N MET A 186 -10.80 49.49 -12.52
CA MET A 186 -12.12 49.08 -12.05
C MET A 186 -12.50 49.91 -10.83
N LEU A 187 -13.75 50.40 -10.78
CA LEU A 187 -14.27 51.25 -9.72
C LEU A 187 -15.66 50.74 -9.27
N GLY A 188 -15.71 50.23 -8.03
CA GLY A 188 -16.94 49.86 -7.28
C GLY A 188 -17.47 48.42 -7.47
N GLY A 189 -17.75 47.70 -6.37
CA GLY A 189 -18.30 46.33 -6.31
C GLY A 189 -17.28 45.19 -6.09
N THR A 190 -17.74 43.94 -5.91
CA THR A 190 -16.87 42.73 -5.95
C THR A 190 -16.43 42.47 -7.39
N SER A 191 -15.14 42.47 -7.68
CA SER A 191 -14.65 42.38 -9.07
C SER A 191 -13.64 41.23 -9.24
N SER A 192 -13.75 40.45 -10.32
CA SER A 192 -12.79 39.36 -10.64
C SER A 192 -12.25 39.43 -12.07
N ILE A 193 -10.97 39.12 -12.25
CA ILE A 193 -10.40 38.76 -13.57
C ILE A 193 -10.05 37.28 -13.52
N ASN A 194 -10.64 36.48 -14.41
CA ASN A 194 -10.40 35.05 -14.50
C ASN A 194 -9.69 34.71 -15.81
N TYR A 195 -8.62 33.93 -15.73
CA TYR A 195 -7.93 33.37 -16.90
C TYR A 195 -8.13 31.85 -16.92
N MET A 196 -8.68 31.33 -18.02
CA MET A 196 -8.75 29.91 -18.34
C MET A 196 -7.82 29.64 -19.52
N LEU A 197 -6.74 28.91 -19.28
CA LEU A 197 -5.75 28.57 -20.29
C LEU A 197 -5.77 27.08 -20.58
N TYR A 198 -5.98 26.72 -21.85
CA TYR A 198 -5.94 25.33 -22.32
C TYR A 198 -4.77 25.14 -23.29
N VAL A 199 -3.78 24.32 -22.91
CA VAL A 199 -2.61 24.00 -23.74
C VAL A 199 -2.59 22.51 -24.06
N ARG A 200 -2.69 22.16 -25.35
CA ARG A 200 -2.76 20.76 -25.80
C ARG A 200 -1.39 20.06 -25.93
N GLN A 201 -0.27 20.78 -26.04
CA GLN A 201 1.07 20.19 -26.10
C GLN A 201 2.16 21.25 -25.87
N SER A 202 3.07 21.04 -24.90
CA SER A 202 4.29 21.86 -24.69
C SER A 202 5.49 20.95 -24.42
N GLN A 203 6.59 21.13 -25.15
CA GLN A 203 7.79 20.31 -24.99
C GLN A 203 8.89 20.96 -24.14
N ARG A 204 8.93 22.30 -24.02
CA ARG A 204 9.84 23.10 -23.14
C ARG A 204 9.42 24.58 -23.18
N GLY A 205 8.92 25.12 -22.06
CA GLY A 205 8.59 26.55 -21.92
C GLY A 205 7.77 26.86 -20.66
N ALA A 206 7.90 28.08 -20.12
CA ALA A 206 7.16 28.57 -18.96
C ALA A 206 5.91 29.36 -19.39
N VAL A 207 4.81 29.19 -18.66
CA VAL A 207 3.62 30.06 -18.75
C VAL A 207 3.68 31.00 -17.56
N ILE A 208 3.79 32.30 -17.82
CA ILE A 208 3.89 33.33 -16.78
C ILE A 208 2.76 34.34 -16.99
N PRO A 209 1.66 34.26 -16.24
CA PRO A 209 0.65 35.31 -16.30
C PRO A 209 1.16 36.60 -15.62
N TYR A 210 0.92 37.76 -16.22
CA TYR A 210 1.32 39.06 -15.66
C TYR A 210 0.20 40.11 -15.81
N THR A 211 -0.29 40.65 -14.68
CA THR A 211 -1.35 41.67 -14.68
C THR A 211 -0.88 42.95 -13.96
N ARG A 212 -1.20 44.14 -14.51
CA ARG A 212 -0.91 45.44 -13.86
C ARG A 212 -2.13 46.36 -13.91
N GLY A 213 -2.75 46.60 -12.75
CA GLY A 213 -3.96 47.44 -12.64
C GLY A 213 -4.10 48.13 -11.28
N LYS A 214 -4.92 49.18 -11.22
CA LYS A 214 -5.26 49.90 -9.98
C LYS A 214 -6.71 49.55 -9.63
N MET A 215 -6.91 48.75 -8.59
CA MET A 215 -8.25 48.37 -8.07
C MET A 215 -8.59 49.29 -6.90
N LEU A 216 -9.73 49.96 -6.94
CA LEU A 216 -10.18 50.89 -5.90
C LEU A 216 -11.64 50.56 -5.51
N GLY A 217 -11.80 49.95 -4.32
CA GLY A 217 -13.09 49.60 -3.68
C GLY A 217 -13.50 48.11 -3.82
N GLY A 218 -13.97 47.50 -2.72
CA GLY A 218 -14.50 46.13 -2.64
C GLY A 218 -13.49 44.97 -2.70
N THR A 219 -13.87 43.76 -2.25
CA THR A 219 -13.09 42.52 -2.42
C THR A 219 -12.80 42.28 -3.90
N SER A 220 -11.52 42.23 -4.26
CA SER A 220 -11.07 42.06 -5.65
C SER A 220 -10.15 40.84 -5.75
N SER A 221 -10.34 39.96 -6.73
CA SER A 221 -9.52 38.75 -6.93
C SER A 221 -9.05 38.58 -8.38
N ILE A 222 -7.88 37.96 -8.55
CA ILE A 222 -7.37 37.52 -9.86
C ILE A 222 -7.22 36.00 -9.77
N ASN A 223 -7.91 35.25 -10.61
CA ASN A 223 -7.92 33.78 -10.58
C ASN A 223 -7.29 33.20 -11.85
N TYR A 224 -6.48 32.15 -11.68
CA TYR A 224 -5.84 31.41 -12.77
C TYR A 224 -6.31 29.95 -12.74
N MET A 225 -6.77 29.43 -13.87
CA MET A 225 -7.11 28.03 -14.06
C MET A 225 -6.38 27.50 -15.30
N LEU A 226 -5.48 26.54 -15.10
CA LEU A 226 -4.50 26.09 -16.09
C LEU A 226 -4.74 24.61 -16.41
N TYR A 227 -5.06 24.30 -17.67
CA TYR A 227 -5.23 22.93 -18.17
C TYR A 227 -4.15 22.65 -19.22
N VAL A 228 -3.23 21.74 -18.90
CA VAL A 228 -2.23 21.24 -19.85
C VAL A 228 -2.46 19.75 -20.04
N ARG A 229 -2.64 19.27 -21.28
CA ARG A 229 -2.83 17.84 -21.54
C ARG A 229 -1.83 17.30 -22.55
N GLN A 230 -0.78 16.60 -22.12
CA GLN A 230 -0.25 15.45 -22.87
C GLN A 230 0.62 14.49 -22.03
N SER A 231 0.37 13.20 -22.27
CA SER A 231 1.04 11.96 -21.83
C SER A 231 2.56 11.94 -22.08
N GLN A 232 3.44 11.31 -21.29
CA GLN A 232 3.34 10.17 -20.36
C GLN A 232 4.17 10.41 -19.09
N ARG A 233 3.77 9.70 -18.01
CA ARG A 233 4.35 9.62 -16.66
C ARG A 233 4.28 10.91 -15.87
N GLY A 234 3.14 11.10 -15.19
CA GLY A 234 3.11 11.75 -13.90
C GLY A 234 3.86 10.90 -12.87
N ALA A 235 4.09 11.43 -11.70
CA ALA A 235 4.68 10.65 -10.63
C ALA A 235 3.77 9.48 -10.26
N VAL A 236 4.33 8.28 -10.28
CA VAL A 236 3.63 7.05 -9.89
C VAL A 236 4.46 6.33 -8.84
N ILE A 237 3.79 5.78 -7.84
CA ILE A 237 4.41 4.96 -6.80
C ILE A 237 4.29 3.50 -7.26
N PRO A 238 5.41 2.77 -7.40
CA PRO A 238 5.39 1.32 -7.56
C PRO A 238 4.65 0.68 -6.40
N TYR A 239 3.76 -0.24 -6.71
CA TYR A 239 2.88 -0.88 -5.74
C TYR A 239 3.04 -2.41 -5.84
N THR A 240 4.08 -2.91 -5.20
CA THR A 240 4.46 -4.33 -5.19
C THR A 240 3.34 -5.21 -4.64
N ARG A 241 2.98 -6.28 -5.37
CA ARG A 241 2.00 -7.29 -4.96
C ARG A 241 2.45 -8.66 -5.44
N GLY A 242 2.48 -9.66 -4.55
CA GLY A 242 2.94 -10.99 -4.92
C GLY A 242 2.03 -11.67 -5.94
N LYS A 243 2.63 -12.13 -7.05
CA LYS A 243 2.04 -12.95 -8.12
C LYS A 243 2.67 -14.34 -8.09
N MET A 244 2.31 -15.11 -7.08
CA MET A 244 2.78 -16.48 -6.83
C MET A 244 1.91 -17.09 -5.73
N LEU A 245 2.01 -18.41 -5.49
CA LEU A 245 1.36 -19.02 -4.33
C LEU A 245 1.79 -18.31 -3.04
N GLY A 246 0.83 -18.09 -2.14
CA GLY A 246 0.98 -17.26 -0.95
C GLY A 246 0.87 -15.75 -1.20
N GLY A 247 0.87 -15.32 -2.47
CA GLY A 247 0.75 -13.94 -2.92
C GLY A 247 1.67 -13.01 -2.16
N THR A 248 1.10 -11.93 -1.61
CA THR A 248 1.89 -10.90 -0.90
C THR A 248 2.56 -11.41 0.38
N SER A 249 2.07 -12.50 1.01
CA SER A 249 2.80 -13.10 2.15
C SER A 249 4.16 -13.69 1.76
N SER A 250 4.35 -14.01 0.47
CA SER A 250 5.60 -14.51 -0.10
C SER A 250 6.59 -13.40 -0.49
N ILE A 251 6.20 -12.12 -0.44
CA ILE A 251 7.04 -10.96 -0.85
C ILE A 251 6.98 -9.78 0.14
N ASN A 252 6.28 -9.89 1.26
CA ASN A 252 6.23 -8.82 2.25
C ASN A 252 7.50 -8.76 3.13
N TYR A 253 7.62 -7.72 3.96
CA TYR A 253 8.69 -7.56 4.96
C TYR A 253 8.56 -8.45 6.20
N MET A 254 7.67 -9.46 6.17
CA MET A 254 7.45 -10.46 7.24
C MET A 254 7.02 -9.89 8.60
N LEU A 255 6.85 -8.58 8.78
CA LEU A 255 6.40 -7.99 10.04
C LEU A 255 5.09 -8.64 10.53
N TYR A 256 5.13 -9.15 11.76
CA TYR A 256 3.96 -9.73 12.42
C TYR A 256 3.38 -8.73 13.42
N VAL A 257 2.26 -8.12 13.04
CA VAL A 257 1.44 -7.22 13.85
C VAL A 257 -0.02 -7.62 13.67
N ARG A 258 -0.78 -7.70 14.76
CA ARG A 258 -2.21 -8.07 14.72
C ARG A 258 -3.15 -6.88 14.56
N GLY A 259 -2.73 -5.67 14.94
CA GLY A 259 -3.63 -4.53 15.14
C GLY A 259 -3.95 -4.32 16.62
N ASN A 260 -4.67 -3.24 16.92
CA ASN A 260 -5.15 -2.91 18.25
C ASN A 260 -6.51 -3.59 18.49
N PRO A 261 -6.82 -4.07 19.71
CA PRO A 261 -8.15 -4.55 20.05
C PRO A 261 -9.28 -3.59 19.68
N GLU A 262 -9.03 -2.28 19.79
CA GLU A 262 -10.03 -1.25 19.51
C GLU A 262 -10.40 -1.14 18.04
N ASP A 263 -9.52 -1.55 17.12
CA ASP A 263 -9.82 -1.57 15.68
C ASP A 263 -10.99 -2.54 15.40
N TYR A 264 -10.89 -3.75 15.96
CA TYR A 264 -11.88 -4.80 15.80
C TYR A 264 -13.18 -4.48 16.55
N ASN A 265 -13.06 -3.94 17.76
CA ASN A 265 -14.23 -3.46 18.50
C ASN A 265 -14.96 -2.35 17.73
N SER A 266 -14.24 -1.50 16.98
CA SER A 266 -14.87 -0.50 16.12
C SER A 266 -15.66 -1.15 14.98
N TRP A 267 -15.14 -2.20 14.34
CA TRP A 267 -15.87 -2.93 13.30
C TRP A 267 -17.19 -3.50 13.84
N ALA A 268 -17.18 -4.09 15.02
CA ALA A 268 -18.41 -4.58 15.64
C ALA A 268 -19.40 -3.46 15.99
N ARG A 269 -18.91 -2.30 16.45
CA ARG A 269 -19.78 -1.13 16.71
C ARG A 269 -20.39 -0.55 15.43
N ASP A 270 -19.71 -0.71 14.30
CA ASP A 270 -20.21 -0.32 12.97
C ASP A 270 -21.26 -1.31 12.42
N GLY A 271 -21.64 -2.34 13.20
CA GLY A 271 -22.70 -3.30 12.88
C GLY A 271 -22.20 -4.67 12.43
N PHE A 272 -20.88 -4.90 12.37
CA PHE A 272 -20.32 -6.18 11.95
C PHE A 272 -20.17 -7.13 13.15
N GLU A 273 -21.29 -7.69 13.60
CA GLU A 273 -21.32 -8.57 14.79
C GLU A 273 -20.33 -9.74 14.67
N GLY A 274 -19.64 -10.03 15.78
CA GLY A 274 -18.61 -11.06 15.84
C GLY A 274 -17.26 -10.67 15.24
N TRP A 275 -17.09 -9.43 14.77
CA TRP A 275 -15.79 -8.91 14.36
C TRP A 275 -15.07 -8.11 15.45
N ASP A 276 -15.58 -8.12 16.68
CA ASP A 276 -14.92 -7.54 17.85
C ASP A 276 -13.68 -8.34 18.28
N TRP A 277 -12.81 -7.72 19.11
CA TRP A 277 -11.54 -8.33 19.50
C TRP A 277 -11.72 -9.70 20.15
N LYS A 278 -12.72 -9.88 21.04
CA LYS A 278 -12.94 -11.15 21.72
C LYS A 278 -13.28 -12.26 20.73
N SER A 279 -14.00 -11.92 19.67
CA SER A 279 -14.42 -12.87 18.63
C SER A 279 -13.31 -13.18 17.62
N VAL A 280 -12.44 -12.22 17.28
CA VAL A 280 -11.36 -12.43 16.29
C VAL A 280 -10.05 -12.91 16.89
N PHE A 281 -9.77 -12.59 18.16
CA PHE A 281 -8.53 -12.95 18.84
C PHE A 281 -8.20 -14.45 18.82
N PRO A 282 -9.16 -15.38 19.01
CA PRO A 282 -8.90 -16.81 18.89
C PRO A 282 -8.36 -17.23 17.52
N TYR A 283 -8.71 -16.52 16.45
CA TYR A 283 -8.24 -16.82 15.09
C TYR A 283 -6.80 -16.34 14.85
N PHE A 284 -6.38 -15.25 15.49
CA PHE A 284 -4.95 -14.90 15.56
C PHE A 284 -4.15 -16.01 16.24
N LEU A 285 -4.61 -16.50 17.41
CA LEU A 285 -3.97 -17.61 18.11
C LEU A 285 -3.98 -18.91 17.31
N LYS A 286 -5.08 -19.21 16.60
CA LYS A 286 -5.20 -20.40 15.75
C LYS A 286 -4.14 -20.41 14.64
N SER A 287 -3.85 -19.25 14.06
CA SER A 287 -2.84 -19.11 13.01
C SER A 287 -1.40 -19.16 13.53
N GLU A 288 -1.15 -18.71 14.76
CA GLU A 288 0.21 -18.42 15.28
C GLU A 288 0.94 -19.64 15.88
N ASP A 289 2.20 -19.81 15.50
CA ASP A 289 3.25 -20.54 16.22
C ASP A 289 4.36 -19.57 16.65
N MET A 290 4.20 -18.98 17.84
CA MET A 290 5.15 -18.08 18.47
C MET A 290 6.34 -18.85 19.03
N GLN A 291 7.53 -18.59 18.50
CA GLN A 291 8.74 -19.33 18.84
C GLN A 291 9.62 -18.63 19.89
N SER A 292 9.19 -17.47 20.39
CA SER A 292 9.90 -16.74 21.46
C SER A 292 9.67 -17.40 22.82
N LYS A 293 10.71 -18.07 23.34
CA LYS A 293 10.68 -18.67 24.68
C LYS A 293 10.50 -17.64 25.80
N GLU A 294 10.94 -16.40 25.59
CA GLU A 294 10.89 -15.33 26.59
C GLU A 294 9.44 -14.96 26.94
N LEU A 295 8.58 -14.84 25.93
CA LEU A 295 7.16 -14.51 26.13
C LEU A 295 6.43 -15.57 26.97
N PHE A 296 6.81 -16.84 26.86
CA PHE A 296 6.18 -17.93 27.62
C PHE A 296 6.72 -18.10 29.05
N ARG A 297 7.79 -17.39 29.44
CA ARG A 297 8.26 -17.37 30.83
C ARG A 297 7.36 -16.53 31.74
N ASN A 298 6.55 -15.65 31.17
CA ASN A 298 5.65 -14.77 31.89
C ASN A 298 4.19 -15.09 31.54
N ALA A 299 3.39 -15.50 32.52
CA ALA A 299 1.99 -15.91 32.33
C ALA A 299 1.07 -14.80 31.77
N THR A 300 1.47 -13.52 31.93
CA THR A 300 0.73 -12.39 31.35
C THR A 300 0.94 -12.32 29.84
N PHE A 301 2.13 -12.59 29.32
CA PHE A 301 2.38 -12.60 27.88
C PHE A 301 1.99 -13.94 27.25
N ALA A 302 2.24 -15.07 27.94
CA ALA A 302 1.93 -16.41 27.44
C ALA A 302 0.47 -16.58 26.99
N ARG A 303 -0.50 -15.92 27.65
CA ARG A 303 -1.93 -15.98 27.28
C ARG A 303 -2.26 -15.26 25.96
N TYR A 304 -1.35 -14.42 25.46
CA TYR A 304 -1.52 -13.68 24.21
C TYR A 304 -0.97 -14.43 22.99
N HIS A 305 -0.36 -15.61 23.18
CA HIS A 305 0.29 -16.33 22.10
C HIS A 305 -0.03 -17.82 22.10
N ASN A 306 0.15 -18.43 20.93
CA ASN A 306 0.06 -19.87 20.73
C ASN A 306 1.34 -20.41 20.08
N THR A 307 1.58 -21.71 20.18
CA THR A 307 2.79 -22.40 19.66
C THR A 307 2.44 -23.56 18.73
N LYS A 308 1.21 -23.58 18.23
CA LYS A 308 0.65 -24.73 17.50
C LYS A 308 0.06 -24.35 16.14
N GLY A 309 -0.08 -23.07 15.84
CA GLY A 309 -0.57 -22.60 14.57
C GLY A 309 0.42 -22.87 13.43
N PRO A 310 -0.02 -22.80 12.17
CA PRO A 310 0.85 -23.01 11.01
C PRO A 310 1.87 -21.88 10.80
N LEU A 311 1.56 -20.65 11.19
CA LEU A 311 2.38 -19.46 10.92
C LEU A 311 3.47 -19.31 11.98
N LYS A 312 4.72 -19.67 11.66
CA LYS A 312 5.85 -19.48 12.57
C LYS A 312 6.16 -17.99 12.72
N VAL A 313 6.26 -17.53 13.96
CA VAL A 313 6.56 -16.16 14.32
C VAL A 313 7.73 -16.13 15.30
N THR A 314 8.77 -15.35 14.99
CA THR A 314 9.95 -15.22 15.85
C THR A 314 10.62 -13.87 15.63
N GLN A 315 11.49 -13.49 16.56
CA GLN A 315 12.40 -12.36 16.36
C GLN A 315 13.58 -12.76 15.46
N THR A 316 14.12 -11.81 14.72
CA THR A 316 15.42 -11.96 14.04
C THR A 316 16.54 -11.86 15.07
N ARG A 317 17.56 -12.71 14.93
CA ARG A 317 18.79 -12.61 15.71
C ARG A 317 19.79 -11.82 14.88
N TYR A 318 20.23 -10.69 15.39
CA TYR A 318 21.16 -9.82 14.70
C TYR A 318 22.59 -10.06 15.22
N PRO A 319 23.63 -9.65 14.47
CA PRO A 319 24.97 -9.55 15.01
C PRO A 319 24.98 -8.68 16.29
N GLU A 320 25.89 -8.97 17.22
CA GLU A 320 25.98 -8.28 18.52
C GLU A 320 26.06 -6.75 18.37
N SER A 321 26.79 -6.25 17.36
CA SER A 321 26.89 -4.83 17.06
C SER A 321 25.54 -4.17 16.73
N GLN A 322 24.65 -4.87 16.02
CA GLN A 322 23.30 -4.38 15.72
C GLN A 322 22.37 -4.51 16.93
N GLU A 323 22.54 -5.53 17.77
CA GLU A 323 21.79 -5.65 19.02
C GLU A 323 22.09 -4.50 19.98
N VAL A 324 23.36 -4.12 20.12
CA VAL A 324 23.78 -2.94 20.90
C VAL A 324 23.15 -1.66 20.36
N LYS A 325 23.25 -1.40 19.04
CA LYS A 325 22.64 -0.23 18.41
C LYS A 325 21.12 -0.19 18.63
N ARG A 326 20.44 -1.33 18.52
CA ARG A 326 18.99 -1.46 18.80
C ARG A 326 18.65 -1.09 20.23
N ASP A 327 19.40 -1.60 21.21
CA ASP A 327 19.12 -1.33 22.62
C ASP A 327 19.39 0.14 22.99
N ILE A 328 20.36 0.78 22.32
CA ILE A 328 20.56 2.23 22.41
C ILE A 328 19.37 3.01 21.85
N PHE A 329 18.82 2.60 20.71
CA PHE A 329 17.62 3.27 20.16
C PHE A 329 16.41 3.10 21.06
N LEU A 330 16.22 1.93 21.69
CA LEU A 330 15.19 1.75 22.71
C LEU A 330 15.34 2.76 23.85
N GLN A 331 16.56 3.02 24.30
CA GLN A 331 16.85 4.02 25.34
C GLN A 331 16.54 5.44 24.87
N ALA A 332 16.93 5.81 23.65
CA ALA A 332 16.63 7.12 23.07
C ALA A 332 15.11 7.39 22.99
N PHE A 333 14.31 6.38 22.62
CA PHE A 333 12.86 6.49 22.68
C PHE A 333 12.33 6.69 24.11
N SER A 334 12.92 5.99 25.09
CA SER A 334 12.56 6.13 26.51
C SER A 334 12.76 7.55 27.02
N GLU A 335 13.88 8.20 26.66
CA GLU A 335 14.21 9.58 27.07
C GLU A 335 13.19 10.62 26.60
N ILE A 336 12.55 10.40 25.44
CA ILE A 336 11.49 11.27 24.92
C ILE A 336 10.08 10.82 25.33
N GLY A 337 9.98 9.95 26.33
CA GLY A 337 8.71 9.48 26.89
C GLY A 337 7.97 8.45 26.02
N ILE A 338 8.69 7.76 25.13
CA ILE A 338 8.17 6.60 24.38
C ILE A 338 8.65 5.33 25.08
N LYS A 339 7.77 4.74 25.90
CA LYS A 339 8.08 3.61 26.77
C LYS A 339 8.54 2.37 25.98
N PRO A 340 9.67 1.74 26.33
CA PRO A 340 9.99 0.40 25.88
C PRO A 340 9.00 -0.64 26.44
N ILE A 341 8.44 -1.48 25.58
CA ILE A 341 7.55 -2.58 25.95
C ILE A 341 8.14 -3.91 25.46
N VAL A 342 7.67 -5.01 26.05
CA VAL A 342 8.19 -6.35 25.73
C VAL A 342 7.64 -6.84 24.38
N ASP A 343 6.34 -6.65 24.17
CA ASP A 343 5.64 -7.15 22.98
C ASP A 343 4.42 -6.30 22.66
N TYR A 344 4.44 -5.66 21.49
CA TYR A 344 3.33 -4.86 20.97
C TYR A 344 2.10 -5.70 20.56
N ASN A 345 2.21 -7.03 20.45
CA ASN A 345 1.07 -7.95 20.23
C ASN A 345 0.48 -8.50 21.54
N GLY A 346 1.02 -8.08 22.68
CA GLY A 346 0.65 -8.55 24.01
C GLY A 346 -0.42 -7.66 24.68
N PRO A 347 -0.38 -7.50 26.01
CA PRO A 347 -1.39 -6.75 26.76
C PRO A 347 -1.38 -5.22 26.53
N GLU A 348 -0.27 -4.67 26.06
CA GLU A 348 -0.08 -3.23 25.82
C GLU A 348 0.58 -3.07 24.45
N GLN A 349 0.00 -2.22 23.58
CA GLN A 349 0.58 -1.94 22.26
C GLN A 349 1.38 -0.62 22.24
N LEU A 350 1.00 0.37 23.06
CA LEU A 350 1.63 1.69 23.06
C LEU A 350 3.04 1.61 23.64
N GLY A 351 4.02 2.13 22.90
CA GLY A 351 5.43 2.03 23.23
C GLY A 351 6.26 1.51 22.07
N VAL A 352 7.49 1.09 22.33
CA VAL A 352 8.41 0.54 21.33
C VAL A 352 8.94 -0.82 21.80
N SER A 353 8.95 -1.82 20.93
CA SER A 353 9.53 -3.12 21.24
C SER A 353 10.35 -3.68 20.08
N ARG A 354 11.03 -4.78 20.36
CA ARG A 354 11.70 -5.61 19.35
C ARG A 354 10.67 -6.17 18.37
N THR A 355 11.07 -6.27 17.11
CA THR A 355 10.21 -6.72 16.02
C THR A 355 10.03 -8.23 15.97
N TYR A 356 8.81 -8.68 15.70
CA TYR A 356 8.48 -10.07 15.37
C TYR A 356 8.22 -10.24 13.88
N PHE A 357 8.71 -11.34 13.32
CA PHE A 357 8.62 -11.66 11.90
C PHE A 357 7.96 -13.03 11.68
N THR A 358 7.20 -13.17 10.60
CA THR A 358 6.66 -14.43 10.07
C THR A 358 7.77 -15.23 9.39
N GLN A 359 8.63 -15.85 10.19
CA GLN A 359 9.77 -16.66 9.76
C GLN A 359 10.05 -17.79 10.77
N SER A 360 10.80 -18.82 10.37
CA SER A 360 11.32 -19.82 11.29
C SER A 360 12.54 -19.31 12.06
N LYS A 361 12.74 -19.79 13.29
CA LYS A 361 13.95 -19.52 14.07
C LYS A 361 15.24 -20.11 13.44
N GLN A 362 16.38 -19.54 13.82
CA GLN A 362 17.72 -20.09 13.53
C GLN A 362 17.88 -21.54 14.02
N PRO A 363 18.80 -22.34 13.42
CA PRO A 363 19.85 -21.98 12.45
C PRO A 363 19.43 -21.96 10.98
N LEU A 364 18.15 -22.23 10.67
CA LEU A 364 17.62 -22.16 9.31
C LEU A 364 16.40 -21.24 9.29
N THR A 365 16.64 -19.95 9.07
CA THR A 365 15.58 -18.94 8.96
C THR A 365 14.95 -18.99 7.58
N ILE A 366 13.65 -19.28 7.52
CA ILE A 366 12.86 -19.38 6.29
C ILE A 366 11.60 -18.55 6.47
N ARG A 367 11.22 -17.80 5.44
CA ARG A 367 9.94 -17.09 5.39
C ARG A 367 8.78 -18.04 5.67
N SER A 368 7.86 -17.60 6.54
CA SER A 368 6.61 -18.32 6.81
C SER A 368 5.45 -17.67 6.05
N SER A 369 5.42 -17.83 4.73
CA SER A 369 4.30 -17.40 3.89
C SER A 369 3.15 -18.41 3.93
N THR A 370 1.95 -18.02 3.48
CA THR A 370 0.81 -18.96 3.45
C THR A 370 1.00 -20.10 2.44
N ALA A 371 1.85 -19.92 1.42
CA ALA A 371 2.31 -21.03 0.60
C ALA A 371 3.08 -22.07 1.42
N GLN A 372 4.00 -21.62 2.27
CA GLN A 372 4.84 -22.51 3.07
C GLN A 372 4.07 -23.18 4.21
N THR A 373 3.16 -22.43 4.85
CA THR A 373 2.56 -22.84 6.13
C THR A 373 1.16 -23.44 5.97
N TYR A 374 0.41 -23.04 4.94
CA TYR A 374 -0.94 -23.54 4.69
C TYR A 374 -1.00 -24.49 3.50
N ILE A 375 -0.42 -24.12 2.35
CA ILE A 375 -0.51 -24.89 1.11
C ILE A 375 0.45 -26.09 1.14
N ALA A 376 1.74 -25.89 1.40
CA ALA A 376 2.73 -26.96 1.34
C ALA A 376 2.37 -28.20 2.19
N PRO A 377 1.83 -28.06 3.43
CA PRO A 377 1.43 -29.23 4.21
C PRO A 377 0.11 -29.88 3.80
N SER A 378 -0.68 -29.25 2.92
CA SER A 378 -1.98 -29.75 2.45
C SER A 378 -2.01 -30.10 0.96
N LYS A 379 -0.93 -29.85 0.22
CA LYS A 379 -0.83 -30.05 -1.24
C LYS A 379 -1.11 -31.47 -1.71
N ASP A 380 -0.90 -32.46 -0.86
CA ASP A 380 -1.07 -33.89 -1.19
C ASP A 380 -2.46 -34.44 -0.78
N ARG A 381 -3.38 -33.57 -0.30
CA ARG A 381 -4.76 -33.98 0.00
C ARG A 381 -5.52 -34.28 -1.28
N LYS A 382 -6.14 -35.47 -1.34
CA LYS A 382 -6.84 -35.97 -2.55
C LYS A 382 -8.04 -35.12 -2.97
N ASN A 383 -8.62 -34.38 -2.03
CA ASN A 383 -9.77 -33.52 -2.25
C ASN A 383 -9.41 -32.03 -2.45
N LEU A 384 -8.11 -31.70 -2.58
CA LEU A 384 -7.63 -30.36 -2.88
C LEU A 384 -6.89 -30.35 -4.22
N VAL A 385 -7.39 -29.54 -5.16
CA VAL A 385 -6.74 -29.28 -6.45
C VAL A 385 -6.20 -27.86 -6.45
N ILE A 386 -4.94 -27.68 -6.85
CA ILE A 386 -4.29 -26.37 -6.93
C ILE A 386 -3.82 -26.15 -8.36
N LEU A 387 -4.36 -25.12 -9.03
CA LEU A 387 -3.97 -24.72 -10.37
C LEU A 387 -3.19 -23.40 -10.31
N LYS A 388 -1.89 -23.49 -10.57
CA LYS A 388 -0.98 -22.35 -10.78
C LYS A 388 -1.04 -21.88 -12.23
N ASN A 389 -0.47 -20.71 -12.52
CA ASN A 389 -0.50 -20.10 -13.87
C ASN A 389 -1.92 -20.03 -14.47
N THR A 390 -2.91 -19.79 -13.60
CA THR A 390 -4.32 -19.81 -13.94
C THR A 390 -4.96 -18.48 -13.55
N PHE A 391 -5.26 -17.66 -14.55
CA PHE A 391 -5.85 -16.34 -14.33
C PHE A 391 -7.37 -16.41 -14.46
N ALA A 392 -8.09 -16.30 -13.33
CA ALA A 392 -9.55 -16.21 -13.34
C ALA A 392 -9.99 -14.92 -14.05
N LYS A 393 -10.82 -15.06 -15.08
CA LYS A 393 -11.29 -13.94 -15.91
C LYS A 393 -12.61 -13.38 -15.42
N LYS A 394 -13.53 -14.25 -15.01
CA LYS A 394 -14.83 -13.87 -14.44
C LYS A 394 -15.46 -15.02 -13.66
N ILE A 395 -16.38 -14.68 -12.79
CA ILE A 395 -17.29 -15.58 -12.09
C ILE A 395 -18.51 -15.79 -12.96
N LEU A 396 -18.98 -17.04 -13.03
CA LEU A 396 -20.18 -17.41 -13.77
C LEU A 396 -21.38 -17.28 -12.83
N ILE A 397 -22.36 -16.47 -13.23
CA ILE A 397 -23.54 -16.14 -12.44
C ILE A 397 -24.78 -16.41 -13.31
N ASP A 398 -25.77 -17.10 -12.74
CA ASP A 398 -27.00 -17.44 -13.44
C ASP A 398 -28.05 -16.32 -13.40
N SER A 399 -29.22 -16.55 -14.00
CA SER A 399 -30.32 -15.58 -14.03
C SER A 399 -30.97 -15.30 -12.67
N ASN A 400 -30.68 -16.11 -11.65
CA ASN A 400 -31.16 -15.94 -10.28
C ASN A 400 -30.12 -15.23 -9.40
N ASN A 401 -29.07 -14.67 -10.01
CA ASN A 401 -27.91 -14.11 -9.34
C ASN A 401 -27.19 -15.12 -8.42
N MET A 402 -27.12 -16.38 -8.81
CA MET A 402 -26.33 -17.41 -8.11
C MET A 402 -25.01 -17.63 -8.82
N ALA A 403 -23.89 -17.45 -8.11
CA ALA A 403 -22.58 -17.83 -8.60
C ALA A 403 -22.46 -19.35 -8.62
N TYR A 404 -22.11 -19.92 -9.77
CA TYR A 404 -22.07 -21.37 -9.98
C TYR A 404 -20.74 -21.85 -10.59
N GLY A 405 -19.77 -20.95 -10.78
CA GLY A 405 -18.47 -21.33 -11.33
C GLY A 405 -17.56 -20.16 -11.67
N VAL A 406 -16.43 -20.48 -12.30
CA VAL A 406 -15.40 -19.53 -12.71
C VAL A 406 -14.92 -19.87 -14.12
N GLU A 407 -14.78 -18.86 -14.98
CA GLU A 407 -14.05 -18.96 -16.24
C GLU A 407 -12.62 -18.44 -16.04
N ALA A 408 -11.62 -19.24 -16.40
CA ALA A 408 -10.22 -18.93 -16.19
C ALA A 408 -9.37 -19.23 -17.43
N ASP A 409 -8.29 -18.47 -17.60
CA ASP A 409 -7.22 -18.77 -18.53
C ASP A 409 -6.20 -19.69 -17.84
N VAL A 410 -6.18 -20.95 -18.26
CA VAL A 410 -5.27 -22.00 -17.78
C VAL A 410 -4.20 -22.20 -18.84
N SER A 411 -3.03 -21.59 -18.65
CA SER A 411 -1.89 -21.71 -19.58
C SER A 411 -2.23 -21.39 -21.05
N GLY A 412 -3.05 -20.36 -21.29
CA GLY A 412 -3.47 -19.91 -22.63
C GLY A 412 -4.77 -20.53 -23.13
N GLN A 413 -5.38 -21.45 -22.38
CA GLN A 413 -6.65 -22.08 -22.71
C GLN A 413 -7.77 -21.58 -21.79
N ILE A 414 -8.88 -21.14 -22.36
CA ILE A 414 -10.05 -20.75 -21.58
C ILE A 414 -10.79 -22.01 -21.13
N MET A 415 -10.89 -22.18 -19.82
CA MET A 415 -11.59 -23.29 -19.16
C MET A 415 -12.62 -22.75 -18.17
N ARG A 416 -13.63 -23.57 -17.88
CA ARG A 416 -14.70 -23.33 -16.92
C ARG A 416 -14.66 -24.37 -15.84
N PHE A 417 -14.83 -23.93 -14.61
CA PHE A 417 -14.92 -24.79 -13.43
C PHE A 417 -16.22 -24.46 -12.70
N TYR A 418 -16.96 -25.48 -12.26
CA TYR A 418 -18.26 -25.30 -11.61
C TYR A 418 -18.16 -25.52 -10.10
N ALA A 419 -18.92 -24.72 -9.35
CA ALA A 419 -19.04 -24.79 -7.90
C ALA A 419 -20.45 -25.29 -7.52
N THR A 420 -20.54 -26.32 -6.68
CA THR A 420 -21.84 -26.79 -6.14
C THR A 420 -22.26 -26.08 -4.87
N GLU A 421 -21.31 -25.51 -4.11
CA GLU A 421 -21.60 -24.76 -2.88
C GLU A 421 -21.30 -23.27 -3.06
N GLU A 422 -20.02 -22.88 -3.15
CA GLU A 422 -19.62 -21.47 -3.21
C GLU A 422 -18.38 -21.19 -4.05
N VAL A 423 -18.35 -20.01 -4.68
CA VAL A 423 -17.15 -19.36 -5.20
C VAL A 423 -16.65 -18.34 -4.18
N ILE A 424 -15.34 -18.33 -3.91
CA ILE A 424 -14.71 -17.46 -2.91
C ILE A 424 -13.61 -16.64 -3.59
N ALA A 425 -13.80 -15.33 -3.71
CA ALA A 425 -12.82 -14.41 -4.27
C ALA A 425 -11.80 -13.96 -3.20
N SER A 426 -10.52 -14.26 -3.43
CA SER A 426 -9.39 -13.99 -2.54
C SER A 426 -8.16 -13.46 -3.31
N ALA A 427 -8.39 -12.72 -4.39
CA ALA A 427 -7.35 -12.24 -5.30
C ALA A 427 -6.64 -10.96 -4.81
N GLY A 428 -7.03 -10.42 -3.64
CA GLY A 428 -6.46 -9.24 -3.01
C GLY A 428 -7.11 -7.93 -3.47
N ALA A 429 -6.79 -6.84 -2.76
CA ALA A 429 -7.47 -5.55 -2.87
C ALA A 429 -7.52 -4.91 -4.27
N PHE A 430 -6.71 -5.36 -5.24
CA PHE A 430 -6.72 -4.84 -6.60
C PHE A 430 -7.35 -5.79 -7.62
N ASN A 431 -7.13 -7.10 -7.48
CA ASN A 431 -7.62 -8.09 -8.45
C ASN A 431 -9.02 -8.62 -8.10
N THR A 432 -9.38 -8.66 -6.83
CA THR A 432 -10.75 -9.00 -6.40
C THR A 432 -11.79 -8.03 -6.98
N PRO A 433 -11.66 -6.69 -6.86
CA PRO A 433 -12.62 -5.79 -7.50
C PRO A 433 -12.61 -5.94 -9.02
N LYS A 434 -11.46 -6.20 -9.65
CA LYS A 434 -11.38 -6.48 -11.09
C LYS A 434 -12.17 -7.73 -11.49
N LEU A 435 -12.07 -8.80 -10.70
CA LEU A 435 -12.81 -10.05 -10.91
C LEU A 435 -14.33 -9.82 -10.77
N LEU A 436 -14.76 -9.09 -9.75
CA LEU A 436 -16.17 -8.75 -9.54
C LEU A 436 -16.74 -7.92 -10.69
N VAL A 437 -16.03 -6.86 -11.11
CA VAL A 437 -16.42 -6.01 -12.25
C VAL A 437 -16.52 -6.83 -13.54
N ALA A 438 -15.56 -7.73 -13.80
CA ALA A 438 -15.59 -8.64 -14.95
C ALA A 438 -16.80 -9.61 -14.93
N SER A 439 -17.44 -9.75 -13.77
CA SER A 439 -18.58 -10.64 -13.52
C SER A 439 -19.92 -9.88 -13.45
N GLY A 440 -19.95 -8.58 -13.79
CA GLY A 440 -21.15 -7.76 -13.73
C GLY A 440 -21.48 -7.21 -12.34
N ILE A 441 -20.53 -7.25 -11.39
CA ILE A 441 -20.70 -6.76 -10.02
C ILE A 441 -19.81 -5.52 -9.83
N GLY A 442 -20.42 -4.35 -9.76
CA GLY A 442 -19.72 -3.07 -9.71
C GLY A 442 -20.66 -1.91 -9.96
N ALA A 443 -20.14 -0.68 -9.97
CA ALA A 443 -20.98 0.50 -10.19
C ALA A 443 -21.59 0.43 -11.59
N ALA A 444 -22.91 0.61 -11.69
CA ALA A 444 -23.62 0.46 -12.96
C ALA A 444 -23.04 1.32 -14.09
N GLU A 445 -22.56 2.54 -13.77
CA GLU A 445 -21.88 3.43 -14.71
C GLU A 445 -20.56 2.83 -15.24
N ASP A 446 -19.72 2.27 -14.37
CA ASP A 446 -18.43 1.69 -14.74
C ASP A 446 -18.65 0.40 -15.56
N LEU A 447 -19.69 -0.39 -15.25
CA LEU A 447 -20.07 -1.58 -16.01
C LEU A 447 -20.61 -1.23 -17.40
N TYR A 448 -21.45 -0.19 -17.50
CA TYR A 448 -21.95 0.32 -18.77
C TYR A 448 -20.82 0.78 -19.69
N ASP A 449 -19.84 1.52 -19.17
CA ASP A 449 -18.67 1.98 -19.93
C ASP A 449 -17.81 0.81 -20.46
N LEU A 450 -17.83 -0.33 -19.77
CA LEU A 450 -17.15 -1.56 -20.18
C LEU A 450 -17.99 -2.46 -21.10
N GLY A 451 -19.27 -2.14 -21.30
CA GLY A 451 -20.21 -2.99 -22.03
C GLY A 451 -20.52 -4.32 -21.32
N ILE A 452 -20.57 -4.30 -19.98
CA ILE A 452 -20.86 -5.46 -19.14
C ILE A 452 -22.26 -5.30 -18.56
N ASP A 453 -23.08 -6.35 -18.64
CA ASP A 453 -24.41 -6.35 -18.03
C ASP A 453 -24.33 -6.28 -16.51
N VAL A 454 -25.22 -5.48 -15.90
CA VAL A 454 -25.26 -5.29 -14.46
C VAL A 454 -25.97 -6.47 -13.80
N VAL A 455 -25.21 -7.24 -13.00
CA VAL A 455 -25.73 -8.28 -12.11
C VAL A 455 -26.08 -7.67 -10.75
N SER A 456 -25.17 -6.85 -10.20
CA SER A 456 -25.37 -6.17 -8.92
C SER A 456 -24.64 -4.83 -8.93
N ASP A 457 -25.39 -3.75 -8.71
CA ASP A 457 -24.87 -2.38 -8.64
C ASP A 457 -24.28 -2.12 -7.25
N LEU A 458 -22.96 -2.26 -7.14
CA LEU A 458 -22.22 -2.14 -5.88
C LEU A 458 -21.00 -1.24 -6.05
N PRO A 459 -20.56 -0.51 -5.01
CA PRO A 459 -19.42 0.40 -5.08
C PRO A 459 -18.07 -0.34 -5.04
N VAL A 460 -17.91 -1.39 -5.85
CA VAL A 460 -16.68 -2.19 -5.97
C VAL A 460 -15.52 -1.31 -6.43
N GLY A 461 -14.37 -1.46 -5.79
CA GLY A 461 -13.15 -0.70 -6.07
C GLY A 461 -13.09 0.66 -5.39
N LYS A 462 -14.18 1.17 -4.78
CA LYS A 462 -14.20 2.45 -4.08
C LYS A 462 -13.64 2.34 -2.66
N GLU A 463 -13.34 3.48 -2.03
CA GLU A 463 -12.83 3.58 -0.65
C GLU A 463 -11.55 2.79 -0.40
N LEU A 464 -10.64 2.78 -1.38
CA LEU A 464 -9.31 2.23 -1.17
C LEU A 464 -8.67 2.94 0.03
N GLN A 465 -8.22 2.14 0.99
CA GLN A 465 -7.49 2.58 2.17
C GLN A 465 -6.09 2.01 2.14
N ASP A 466 -5.10 2.79 2.58
CA ASP A 466 -3.73 2.31 2.70
C ASP A 466 -2.96 3.13 3.74
N HIS A 467 -2.02 2.50 4.43
CA HIS A 467 -1.10 3.17 5.34
C HIS A 467 -0.07 3.95 4.52
N VAL A 468 0.00 5.27 4.76
CA VAL A 468 1.03 6.15 4.21
C VAL A 468 2.12 6.36 5.25
N PHE A 469 3.39 6.39 4.83
CA PHE A 469 4.50 6.68 5.71
C PHE A 469 5.37 7.84 5.22
N LEU A 470 6.03 8.51 6.16
CA LEU A 470 7.07 9.50 5.94
C LEU A 470 8.38 9.02 6.56
N PRO A 471 9.51 9.03 5.84
CA PRO A 471 10.80 8.75 6.44
C PRO A 471 11.33 10.01 7.14
N LEU A 472 11.88 9.87 8.34
CA LEU A 472 12.73 10.86 8.99
C LEU A 472 14.14 10.29 9.09
N PHE A 473 15.17 11.09 8.79
CA PHE A 473 16.57 10.67 8.86
C PHE A 473 17.35 11.58 9.81
N PHE A 474 18.08 10.99 10.74
CA PHE A 474 18.97 11.65 11.68
C PHE A 474 20.40 11.13 11.45
N THR A 475 21.39 12.01 11.44
CA THR A 475 22.80 11.59 11.33
C THR A 475 23.25 10.95 12.64
N GLY A 476 24.03 9.88 12.56
CA GLY A 476 24.60 9.17 13.70
C GLY A 476 26.11 9.35 13.79
N ALA A 477 26.82 8.29 14.19
CA ALA A 477 28.27 8.31 14.29
C ALA A 477 28.93 8.60 12.94
N LYS A 478 30.09 9.26 12.98
CA LYS A 478 30.86 9.68 11.79
C LYS A 478 32.08 8.80 11.54
N ASP A 479 32.40 7.92 12.48
CA ASP A 479 33.55 7.03 12.37
C ASP A 479 33.24 5.86 11.45
N ILE A 480 34.20 5.53 10.59
CA ILE A 480 34.09 4.40 9.67
C ILE A 480 34.23 3.11 10.48
N SER A 481 33.10 2.48 10.83
CA SER A 481 33.07 1.04 11.11
C SER A 481 33.36 0.30 9.79
N THR A 482 34.57 -0.23 9.65
CA THR A 482 35.13 -0.82 8.41
C THR A 482 34.56 -2.19 8.01
N ALA A 483 33.33 -2.53 8.40
CA ALA A 483 32.69 -3.72 7.87
C ALA A 483 31.99 -3.37 6.56
N LEU A 484 32.55 -3.80 5.42
CA LEU A 484 31.80 -3.82 4.17
C LEU A 484 30.48 -4.56 4.43
N PRO A 485 29.32 -4.00 4.06
CA PRO A 485 28.06 -4.69 4.29
C PRO A 485 28.06 -5.99 3.49
N VAL A 486 27.90 -7.09 4.22
CA VAL A 486 27.73 -8.43 3.65
C VAL A 486 26.25 -8.73 3.70
N LEU A 487 25.65 -8.96 2.53
CA LEU A 487 24.27 -9.42 2.42
C LEU A 487 24.10 -10.73 3.21
N ASP A 488 23.27 -10.71 4.26
CA ASP A 488 22.89 -11.92 5.00
C ASP A 488 21.58 -12.48 4.43
N ALA A 489 21.67 -13.61 3.71
CA ALA A 489 20.50 -14.23 3.09
C ALA A 489 19.47 -14.74 4.12
N GLN A 490 19.87 -14.95 5.38
CA GLN A 490 18.99 -15.51 6.42
C GLN A 490 18.16 -14.47 7.17
N ALA A 491 18.60 -13.21 7.18
CA ALA A 491 18.03 -12.18 8.03
C ALA A 491 17.51 -11.01 7.21
N LEU A 492 16.27 -10.62 7.47
CA LEU A 492 15.83 -9.28 7.09
C LEU A 492 16.49 -8.29 8.06
N GLY A 493 17.42 -7.49 7.53
CA GLY A 493 18.27 -6.57 8.31
C GLY A 493 17.51 -5.46 9.06
N PHE A 494 16.21 -5.26 8.79
CA PHE A 494 15.41 -4.17 9.31
C PHE A 494 13.89 -4.40 9.14
N PRO A 495 13.02 -3.69 9.88
CA PRO A 495 13.34 -2.86 11.04
C PRO A 495 13.54 -3.72 12.30
N SER A 496 14.51 -3.37 13.15
CA SER A 496 14.83 -4.11 14.37
C SER A 496 13.90 -3.78 15.56
N LEU A 497 13.22 -2.63 15.47
CA LEU A 497 12.22 -2.15 16.40
C LEU A 497 10.91 -1.84 15.69
N ASN A 498 9.83 -1.81 16.45
CA ASN A 498 8.52 -1.38 16.02
C ASN A 498 7.83 -0.69 17.20
N GLY A 499 7.20 0.45 16.97
CA GLY A 499 6.53 1.20 18.01
C GLY A 499 5.20 1.78 17.59
N PHE A 500 4.35 2.04 18.57
CA PHE A 500 3.00 2.54 18.40
C PHE A 500 2.75 3.69 19.37
N LEU A 501 2.33 4.82 18.83
CA LEU A 501 2.20 6.07 19.55
C LEU A 501 0.76 6.58 19.44
N SER A 502 0.24 7.04 20.57
CA SER A 502 -0.98 7.83 20.62
C SER A 502 -0.62 9.31 20.74
N LEU A 503 -1.28 10.16 19.97
CA LEU A 503 -1.11 11.61 19.98
C LEU A 503 -2.03 12.28 21.01
N GLN A 504 -3.00 11.53 21.54
CA GLN A 504 -3.93 12.00 22.55
C GLN A 504 -3.72 11.27 23.88
N ALA A 505 -3.56 12.03 24.97
CA ALA A 505 -3.42 11.46 26.30
C ALA A 505 -4.64 10.56 26.65
N GLY A 506 -4.37 9.35 27.14
CA GLY A 506 -5.40 8.38 27.54
C GLY A 506 -6.03 7.56 26.41
N LYS A 507 -5.81 7.91 25.13
CA LYS A 507 -6.27 7.11 24.00
C LYS A 507 -5.38 5.86 23.84
N LYS A 508 -6.00 4.67 23.89
CA LYS A 508 -5.32 3.36 23.80
C LYS A 508 -5.03 2.90 22.36
N GLN A 509 -5.85 3.31 21.41
CA GLN A 509 -5.66 3.04 19.99
C GLN A 509 -4.57 3.99 19.46
N PRO A 510 -3.48 3.48 18.86
CA PRO A 510 -2.40 4.32 18.35
C PRO A 510 -2.84 5.10 17.11
N ASP A 511 -2.26 6.29 16.93
CA ASP A 511 -2.43 7.11 15.73
C ASP A 511 -1.29 6.89 14.74
N ILE A 512 -0.09 6.63 15.29
CA ILE A 512 1.17 6.54 14.56
C ILE A 512 1.85 5.21 14.88
N GLN A 513 2.31 4.52 13.84
CA GLN A 513 3.32 3.47 13.98
C GLN A 513 4.68 4.04 13.58
N ILE A 514 5.71 3.65 14.31
CA ILE A 514 7.10 3.96 13.98
C ILE A 514 7.85 2.68 13.68
N LEU A 515 8.58 2.67 12.56
CA LEU A 515 9.54 1.62 12.24
C LEU A 515 10.94 2.23 12.22
N PRO A 516 11.70 2.13 13.32
CA PRO A 516 13.08 2.57 13.36
C PRO A 516 13.96 1.67 12.49
N LEU A 517 14.73 2.29 11.59
CA LEU A 517 15.75 1.65 10.78
C LEU A 517 17.10 2.27 11.10
N TYR A 518 18.13 1.50 10.85
CA TYR A 518 19.49 1.92 11.08
C TYR A 518 20.34 1.51 9.87
N TYR A 519 21.13 2.45 9.38
CA TYR A 519 22.03 2.26 8.26
C TYR A 519 23.44 2.66 8.67
N ASP A 520 24.40 1.76 8.44
CA ASP A 520 25.81 2.06 8.63
C ASP A 520 26.25 3.19 7.67
N LEU A 521 27.40 3.80 7.97
CA LEU A 521 28.02 4.84 7.14
C LEU A 521 28.28 4.29 5.73
N ALA A 522 27.91 5.07 4.71
CA ALA A 522 28.04 4.72 3.30
C ALA A 522 27.38 3.38 2.91
N SER A 523 26.21 3.06 3.49
CA SER A 523 25.45 1.85 3.21
C SER A 523 24.90 1.82 1.78
N PRO A 524 25.31 0.86 0.93
CA PRO A 524 24.70 0.61 -0.37
C PRO A 524 23.23 0.19 -0.25
N GLU A 525 22.87 -0.50 0.83
CA GLU A 525 21.49 -0.92 1.13
C GLU A 525 20.59 0.31 1.28
N PHE A 526 21.05 1.35 1.98
CA PHE A 526 20.29 2.60 2.09
C PHE A 526 20.07 3.27 0.73
N ALA A 527 21.13 3.39 -0.07
CA ALA A 527 21.04 3.98 -1.40
C ALA A 527 20.07 3.19 -2.30
N PHE A 528 20.11 1.85 -2.23
CA PHE A 528 19.19 0.98 -2.94
C PHE A 528 17.74 1.19 -2.45
N SER A 529 17.49 1.14 -1.14
CA SER A 529 16.15 1.32 -0.58
C SER A 529 15.54 2.68 -0.91
N CYS A 530 16.33 3.76 -0.89
CA CYS A 530 15.81 5.08 -1.28
C CYS A 530 15.28 5.10 -2.73
N VAL A 531 16.04 4.48 -3.64
CA VAL A 531 15.76 4.52 -5.08
C VAL A 531 14.70 3.49 -5.50
N TYR A 532 14.69 2.30 -4.92
CA TYR A 532 13.85 1.20 -5.36
C TYR A 532 12.69 0.90 -4.41
N ASP A 533 12.92 0.94 -3.10
CA ASP A 533 11.86 0.64 -2.11
C ASP A 533 10.96 1.86 -1.85
N PHE A 534 11.56 3.05 -1.71
CA PHE A 534 10.82 4.31 -1.50
C PHE A 534 10.47 5.03 -2.82
N ASN A 535 11.21 4.72 -3.89
CA ASN A 535 11.06 5.28 -5.24
C ASN A 535 11.16 6.82 -5.31
N PHE A 536 11.89 7.44 -4.38
CA PHE A 536 12.04 8.89 -4.39
C PHE A 536 12.86 9.39 -5.59
N ASN A 537 12.65 10.65 -5.96
CA ASN A 537 13.45 11.29 -7.00
C ASN A 537 14.92 11.45 -6.59
N ASP A 538 15.74 11.80 -7.58
CA ASP A 538 17.18 11.95 -7.41
C ASP A 538 17.55 13.10 -6.46
N ASN A 539 16.73 14.15 -6.32
CA ASN A 539 17.00 15.25 -5.38
C ASN A 539 16.93 14.73 -3.93
N ILE A 540 15.85 14.04 -3.59
CA ILE A 540 15.65 13.45 -2.26
C ILE A 540 16.74 12.41 -1.98
N CYS A 541 16.90 11.42 -2.87
CA CYS A 541 17.86 10.35 -2.62
C CYS A 541 19.30 10.84 -2.60
N SER A 542 19.72 11.75 -3.48
CA SER A 542 21.09 12.28 -3.45
C SER A 542 21.35 13.04 -2.15
N SER A 543 20.41 13.86 -1.67
CA SER A 543 20.59 14.60 -0.41
C SER A 543 20.72 13.66 0.80
N ALA A 544 19.91 12.60 0.86
CA ALA A 544 19.96 11.62 1.95
C ALA A 544 21.22 10.74 1.85
N VAL A 545 21.59 10.27 0.66
CA VAL A 545 22.80 9.47 0.42
C VAL A 545 24.07 10.27 0.73
N LEU A 546 24.12 11.55 0.34
CA LEU A 546 25.24 12.43 0.68
C LEU A 546 25.39 12.63 2.20
N ALA A 547 24.29 12.59 2.96
CA ALA A 547 24.35 12.56 4.41
C ALA A 547 24.89 11.22 4.92
N ASN A 548 24.42 10.10 4.37
CA ASN A 548 24.90 8.76 4.75
C ASN A 548 26.38 8.51 4.42
N LEU A 549 26.92 9.14 3.37
CA LEU A 549 28.35 9.08 3.06
C LEU A 549 29.24 9.77 4.11
N LYS A 550 28.66 10.61 4.97
CA LYS A 550 29.37 11.39 5.99
C LYS A 550 29.11 10.89 7.41
N ALA A 551 28.02 10.16 7.62
CA ALA A 551 27.59 9.66 8.91
C ALA A 551 26.70 8.43 8.74
N GLU A 552 26.64 7.59 9.76
CA GLU A 552 25.56 6.61 9.91
C GLU A 552 24.19 7.32 9.85
N LEU A 553 23.13 6.61 9.44
CA LEU A 553 21.77 7.15 9.47
C LEU A 553 20.90 6.35 10.44
N PHE A 554 20.30 7.06 11.39
CA PHE A 554 19.14 6.59 12.11
C PHE A 554 17.89 7.08 11.39
N SER A 555 17.04 6.17 10.95
CA SER A 555 15.79 6.48 10.27
C SER A 555 14.59 6.07 11.12
N THR A 556 13.48 6.79 11.02
CA THR A 556 12.19 6.33 11.53
C THR A 556 11.14 6.55 10.47
N LEU A 557 10.48 5.47 10.03
CA LEU A 557 9.28 5.60 9.21
C LEU A 557 8.11 5.95 10.12
N VAL A 558 7.51 7.11 9.91
CA VAL A 558 6.33 7.60 10.60
C VAL A 558 5.11 7.22 9.79
N ILE A 559 4.31 6.29 10.28
CA ILE A 559 3.21 5.68 9.55
C ILE A 559 1.89 6.15 10.16
N LEU A 560 0.99 6.67 9.32
CA LEU A 560 -0.38 7.01 9.73
C LEU A 560 -1.25 5.75 9.74
N LEU A 561 -1.82 5.40 10.91
CA LEU A 561 -2.56 4.14 11.10
C LEU A 561 -4.06 4.21 10.76
N HIS A 562 -4.66 5.39 10.90
CA HIS A 562 -6.10 5.56 10.67
C HIS A 562 -6.39 6.69 9.67
N PRO A 563 -5.90 6.57 8.42
CA PRO A 563 -6.11 7.59 7.40
C PRO A 563 -7.60 7.81 7.14
N LYS A 564 -7.99 9.08 7.02
CA LYS A 564 -9.33 9.52 6.59
C LYS A 564 -9.42 9.67 5.07
N SER A 565 -8.29 9.86 4.41
CA SER A 565 -8.16 9.83 2.96
C SER A 565 -8.67 8.52 2.36
N ARG A 566 -9.27 8.62 1.18
CA ARG A 566 -9.86 7.48 0.46
C ARG A 566 -9.52 7.57 -1.01
N GLY A 567 -9.16 6.42 -1.56
CA GLY A 567 -8.83 6.25 -2.98
C GLY A 567 -9.85 5.39 -3.72
N GLU A 568 -9.49 4.96 -4.92
CA GLU A 568 -10.24 3.99 -5.71
C GLU A 568 -9.34 3.13 -6.61
N VAL A 569 -9.82 1.92 -6.89
CA VAL A 569 -9.29 1.01 -7.91
C VAL A 569 -10.28 0.99 -9.06
N LYS A 570 -9.95 1.71 -10.13
CA LYS A 570 -10.83 1.86 -11.30
C LYS A 570 -10.46 0.88 -12.40
N ILE A 571 -11.45 0.14 -12.90
CA ILE A 571 -11.29 -0.83 -13.98
C ILE A 571 -11.74 -0.19 -15.28
N ARG A 572 -10.80 0.26 -16.11
CA ARG A 572 -11.12 0.79 -17.46
C ARG A 572 -11.06 -0.25 -18.57
N SER A 573 -10.41 -1.37 -18.30
CA SER A 573 -10.29 -2.49 -19.23
C SER A 573 -10.01 -3.77 -18.47
N LEU A 574 -10.64 -4.87 -18.90
CA LEU A 574 -10.39 -6.19 -18.34
C LEU A 574 -9.01 -6.76 -18.76
N ASN A 575 -8.43 -6.23 -19.84
CA ASN A 575 -7.16 -6.69 -20.40
C ASN A 575 -5.92 -5.93 -19.89
N SER A 576 -6.10 -4.85 -19.12
CA SER A 576 -4.99 -4.07 -18.56
C SER A 576 -4.94 -4.16 -17.03
N ALA A 577 -3.85 -3.66 -16.44
CA ALA A 577 -3.83 -3.40 -15.00
C ALA A 577 -4.94 -2.39 -14.61
N PRO A 578 -5.48 -2.48 -13.38
CA PRO A 578 -6.40 -1.48 -12.86
C PRO A 578 -5.68 -0.15 -12.65
N GLU A 579 -6.42 0.95 -12.72
CA GLU A 579 -5.94 2.27 -12.30
C GLU A 579 -6.12 2.40 -10.79
N ILE A 580 -5.05 2.74 -10.07
CA ILE A 580 -5.01 2.76 -8.60
C ILE A 580 -4.80 4.19 -8.13
N TYR A 581 -5.85 4.84 -7.67
CA TYR A 581 -5.81 6.19 -7.09
C TYR A 581 -5.77 6.03 -5.58
N THR A 582 -4.69 6.42 -4.89
CA THR A 582 -4.55 6.16 -3.45
C THR A 582 -5.27 7.18 -2.59
N GLY A 583 -5.43 8.41 -3.11
CA GLY A 583 -6.07 9.51 -2.42
C GLY A 583 -5.26 10.03 -1.23
N TYR A 584 -3.96 9.71 -1.10
CA TYR A 584 -3.16 10.13 0.06
C TYR A 584 -3.26 11.62 0.31
N PHE A 585 -3.57 11.99 1.56
CA PHE A 585 -3.72 13.38 2.01
C PHE A 585 -4.83 14.16 1.28
N SER A 586 -5.76 13.48 0.60
CA SER A 586 -7.00 14.09 0.11
C SER A 586 -7.85 14.65 1.26
N ASN A 587 -7.67 14.11 2.48
CA ASN A 587 -8.17 14.70 3.71
C ASN A 587 -7.03 15.37 4.49
N THR A 588 -7.17 16.65 4.79
CA THR A 588 -6.14 17.45 5.50
C THR A 588 -5.94 17.06 6.96
N GLU A 589 -6.90 16.37 7.59
CA GLU A 589 -6.71 15.84 8.96
C GLU A 589 -5.58 14.81 9.03
N ASP A 590 -5.34 14.08 7.94
CA ASP A 590 -4.24 13.12 7.86
C ASP A 590 -2.88 13.83 7.91
N LEU A 591 -2.77 14.99 7.26
CA LEU A 591 -1.57 15.84 7.33
C LEU A 591 -1.34 16.33 8.76
N GLY A 592 -2.38 16.81 9.43
CA GLY A 592 -2.28 17.26 10.83
C GLY A 592 -1.83 16.13 11.77
N THR A 593 -2.38 14.93 11.59
CA THR A 593 -2.06 13.76 12.42
C THR A 593 -0.61 13.30 12.21
N ILE A 594 -0.19 13.14 10.95
CA ILE A 594 1.16 12.63 10.66
C ILE A 594 2.25 13.64 11.03
N THR A 595 2.01 14.94 10.83
CA THR A 595 2.95 16.00 11.23
C THR A 595 3.06 16.15 12.75
N ALA A 596 1.97 15.96 13.50
CA ALA A 596 2.03 15.87 14.96
C ALA A 596 2.88 14.67 15.43
N GLY A 597 2.81 13.54 14.71
CA GLY A 597 3.71 12.40 14.89
C GLY A 597 5.18 12.75 14.66
N VAL A 598 5.47 13.46 13.56
CA VAL A 598 6.82 13.98 13.26
C VAL A 598 7.34 14.86 14.39
N ARG A 599 6.56 15.86 14.84
CA ARG A 599 6.99 16.78 15.92
C ARG A 599 7.42 16.03 17.19
N ARG A 600 6.69 14.98 17.58
CA ARG A 600 7.05 14.15 18.73
C ARG A 600 8.41 13.48 18.57
N LEU A 601 8.75 13.08 17.35
CA LEU A 601 9.99 12.37 17.03
C LEU A 601 11.18 13.32 16.81
N LEU A 602 10.96 14.60 16.52
CA LEU A 602 12.06 15.57 16.42
C LEU A 602 12.85 15.69 17.72
N ASN A 603 12.22 15.46 18.87
CA ASN A 603 12.89 15.44 20.17
C ASN A 603 13.93 14.33 20.31
N LEU A 604 14.01 13.37 19.37
CA LEU A 604 15.08 12.38 19.35
C LEU A 604 16.47 13.06 19.31
N THR A 605 16.62 14.19 18.60
CA THR A 605 17.90 14.94 18.59
C THR A 605 18.30 15.48 19.96
N GLU A 606 17.37 15.53 20.91
CA GLU A 606 17.62 15.98 22.27
C GLU A 606 18.08 14.87 23.22
N THR A 607 18.09 13.62 22.77
CA THR A 607 18.50 12.45 23.57
C THR A 607 20.02 12.41 23.76
N GLU A 608 20.47 11.82 24.87
CA GLU A 608 21.90 11.72 25.23
C GLU A 608 22.70 11.05 24.10
N TYR A 609 22.18 9.96 23.54
CA TYR A 609 22.84 9.23 22.45
C TYR A 609 23.01 10.10 21.20
N LEU A 610 21.93 10.70 20.68
CA LEU A 610 22.00 11.50 19.46
C LEU A 610 22.81 12.81 19.71
N LYS A 611 22.75 13.39 20.91
CA LYS A 611 23.64 14.50 21.30
C LYS A 611 25.11 14.10 21.31
N SER A 612 25.44 12.87 21.75
CA SER A 612 26.83 12.40 21.83
C SER A 612 27.55 12.36 20.47
N PHE A 613 26.81 12.25 19.36
CA PHE A 613 27.34 12.28 18.01
C PHE A 613 27.16 13.62 17.29
N ASN A 614 26.64 14.65 17.96
CA ASN A 614 26.14 15.87 17.33
C ASN A 614 25.23 15.53 16.14
N SER A 615 24.25 14.66 16.39
CA SER A 615 23.25 14.24 15.41
C SER A 615 22.39 15.41 14.96
N GLU A 616 22.14 15.46 13.66
CA GLU A 616 21.31 16.46 13.01
C GLU A 616 20.20 15.76 12.22
N LEU A 617 19.03 16.41 12.14
CA LEU A 617 18.01 16.01 11.17
C LEU A 617 18.54 16.26 9.75
N VAL A 618 18.53 15.23 8.91
CA VAL A 618 18.96 15.37 7.51
C VAL A 618 17.96 16.24 6.76
N ARG A 619 18.42 17.39 6.28
CA ARG A 619 17.64 18.26 5.41
C ARG A 619 17.61 17.70 3.99
N LEU A 620 16.48 17.07 3.64
CA LEU A 620 16.24 16.59 2.27
C LEU A 620 16.12 17.76 1.29
N ASN A 621 16.59 17.55 0.06
CA ASN A 621 16.42 18.50 -1.03
C ASN A 621 15.01 18.39 -1.61
N LEU A 622 14.13 19.29 -1.17
CA LEU A 622 12.72 19.36 -1.56
C LEU A 622 12.42 20.72 -2.20
N PRO A 623 12.67 20.92 -3.52
CA PRO A 623 12.46 22.21 -4.16
C PRO A 623 11.04 22.76 -4.04
N ALA A 624 10.03 21.87 -3.94
CA ALA A 624 8.63 22.27 -3.72
C ALA A 624 8.38 22.90 -2.33
N CYS A 625 9.30 22.72 -1.39
CA CYS A 625 9.23 23.29 -0.06
C CYS A 625 10.17 24.50 0.09
N ASP A 626 10.84 24.93 -0.99
CA ASP A 626 11.70 26.11 -0.97
C ASP A 626 10.87 27.37 -0.68
N GLY A 627 11.36 28.22 0.23
CA GLY A 627 10.67 29.44 0.67
C GLY A 627 9.75 29.26 1.87
N LEU A 628 9.53 28.03 2.34
CA LEU A 628 8.93 27.76 3.64
C LEU A 628 9.99 27.90 4.74
N GLU A 629 9.59 28.39 5.91
CA GLU A 629 10.46 28.43 7.08
C GLU A 629 10.81 27.00 7.50
N TYR A 630 12.10 26.69 7.61
CA TYR A 630 12.53 25.34 7.95
C TYR A 630 12.02 24.93 9.33
N LEU A 631 11.49 23.70 9.44
CA LEU A 631 10.83 23.15 10.63
C LEU A 631 9.48 23.80 11.03
N SER A 632 8.95 24.73 10.23
CA SER A 632 7.57 25.22 10.39
C SER A 632 6.53 24.12 10.12
N ASP A 633 5.29 24.38 10.51
CA ASP A 633 4.17 23.50 10.24
C ASP A 633 3.93 23.35 8.74
N GLU A 634 4.01 24.46 8.00
CA GLU A 634 3.89 24.47 6.54
C GLU A 634 5.00 23.66 5.87
N TYR A 635 6.23 23.72 6.41
CA TYR A 635 7.34 22.89 5.91
C TYR A 635 7.05 21.41 6.12
N TRP A 636 6.52 20.99 7.27
CA TRP A 636 6.22 19.58 7.54
C TRP A 636 5.01 19.06 6.76
N GLU A 637 3.99 19.89 6.51
CA GLU A 637 2.92 19.56 5.57
C GLU A 637 3.47 19.35 4.16
N CYS A 638 4.35 20.24 3.69
CA CYS A 638 5.01 20.09 2.39
C CYS A 638 5.88 18.84 2.35
N TYR A 639 6.68 18.58 3.38
CA TYR A 639 7.49 17.38 3.53
C TYR A 639 6.63 16.12 3.41
N ALA A 640 5.47 16.09 4.08
CA ALA A 640 4.55 14.97 4.03
C ALA A 640 4.02 14.72 2.60
N LEU A 641 3.58 15.77 1.92
CA LEU A 641 3.09 15.69 0.53
C LEU A 641 4.17 15.25 -0.45
N GLN A 642 5.42 15.65 -0.23
CA GLN A 642 6.53 15.26 -1.10
C GLN A 642 7.01 13.84 -0.82
N THR A 643 7.15 13.43 0.44
CA THR A 643 7.82 12.18 0.82
C THR A 643 6.86 11.03 1.14
N GLY A 644 5.55 11.30 1.24
CA GLY A 644 4.53 10.29 1.48
C GLY A 644 4.51 9.20 0.43
N THR A 645 4.63 7.96 0.89
CA THR A 645 4.54 6.77 0.02
C THR A 645 3.86 5.61 0.74
N THR A 646 3.57 4.56 -0.02
CA THR A 646 2.79 3.40 0.42
C THR A 646 3.57 2.49 1.38
N LEU A 647 2.89 1.95 2.39
CA LEU A 647 3.37 0.80 3.17
C LEU A 647 2.86 -0.55 2.61
N TYR A 648 2.32 -0.52 1.39
CA TYR A 648 1.77 -1.66 0.66
C TYR A 648 0.58 -2.35 1.37
N HIS A 649 -0.26 -1.59 2.08
CA HIS A 649 -1.36 -2.07 2.92
C HIS A 649 -2.77 -1.81 2.35
N ALA A 650 -2.92 -1.70 1.03
CA ALA A 650 -4.22 -1.57 0.35
C ALA A 650 -5.31 -2.50 0.90
N ALA A 651 -6.45 -1.91 1.24
CA ALA A 651 -7.64 -2.57 1.78
C ALA A 651 -8.92 -1.80 1.42
N GLY A 652 -10.08 -2.37 1.74
CA GLY A 652 -11.39 -1.67 1.68
C GLY A 652 -12.11 -1.62 0.33
N THR A 653 -11.48 -2.11 -0.74
CA THR A 653 -12.04 -2.05 -2.11
C THR A 653 -13.26 -2.94 -2.34
N CYS A 654 -13.58 -3.84 -1.40
CA CYS A 654 -14.79 -4.65 -1.35
C CYS A 654 -15.31 -4.72 0.10
N ALA A 655 -15.31 -3.58 0.81
CA ALA A 655 -15.52 -3.53 2.26
C ALA A 655 -16.84 -4.15 2.75
N MET A 656 -16.80 -4.72 3.96
CA MET A 656 -17.99 -5.08 4.73
C MET A 656 -18.92 -3.87 4.89
N GLY A 657 -20.24 -4.12 4.78
CA GLY A 657 -21.28 -3.09 4.83
C GLY A 657 -21.43 -2.26 3.55
N ARG A 658 -20.60 -2.50 2.53
CA ARG A 658 -20.69 -1.83 1.22
C ARG A 658 -20.78 -2.78 0.04
N VAL A 659 -19.94 -3.82 0.03
CA VAL A 659 -19.89 -4.82 -1.06
C VAL A 659 -20.24 -6.20 -0.52
N VAL A 660 -19.80 -6.51 0.70
CA VAL A 660 -20.13 -7.76 1.38
C VAL A 660 -20.80 -7.51 2.72
N ASP A 661 -21.53 -8.51 3.22
CA ASP A 661 -22.07 -8.50 4.58
C ASP A 661 -21.06 -8.94 5.65
N GLU A 662 -21.48 -9.01 6.91
CA GLU A 662 -20.64 -9.44 8.05
C GLU A 662 -20.23 -10.91 7.99
N ARG A 663 -20.87 -11.71 7.12
CA ARG A 663 -20.48 -13.09 6.81
C ARG A 663 -19.65 -13.17 5.53
N LEU A 664 -19.25 -12.02 4.98
CA LEU A 664 -18.43 -11.86 3.79
C LEU A 664 -19.10 -12.28 2.48
N ARG A 665 -20.44 -12.38 2.47
CA ARG A 665 -21.24 -12.70 1.27
C ARG A 665 -21.45 -11.45 0.45
N VAL A 666 -21.30 -11.56 -0.88
CA VAL A 666 -21.49 -10.42 -1.78
C VAL A 666 -22.97 -10.03 -1.85
N TYR A 667 -23.27 -8.74 -1.71
CA TYR A 667 -24.65 -8.28 -1.78
C TYR A 667 -25.27 -8.52 -3.16
N GLY A 668 -26.50 -9.03 -3.18
CA GLY A 668 -27.25 -9.27 -4.41
C GLY A 668 -26.81 -10.47 -5.23
N VAL A 669 -25.80 -11.25 -4.78
CA VAL A 669 -25.31 -12.45 -5.47
C VAL A 669 -25.13 -13.60 -4.46
N GLY A 670 -25.91 -14.67 -4.62
CA GLY A 670 -25.81 -15.86 -3.79
C GLY A 670 -24.66 -16.77 -4.24
N GLY A 671 -24.18 -17.63 -3.33
CA GLY A 671 -23.06 -18.56 -3.62
C GLY A 671 -21.70 -17.88 -3.82
N LEU A 672 -21.56 -16.59 -3.45
CA LEU A 672 -20.34 -15.81 -3.65
C LEU A 672 -19.89 -15.10 -2.37
N ARG A 673 -18.60 -15.27 -2.01
CA ARG A 673 -17.93 -14.50 -0.96
C ARG A 673 -16.69 -13.79 -1.45
N VAL A 674 -16.30 -12.75 -0.72
CA VAL A 674 -14.97 -12.13 -0.83
C VAL A 674 -14.23 -12.34 0.48
N VAL A 675 -13.01 -12.85 0.43
CA VAL A 675 -12.20 -13.12 1.62
C VAL A 675 -10.75 -12.74 1.35
N ASP A 676 -10.42 -11.46 1.56
CA ASP A 676 -9.06 -10.92 1.59
C ASP A 676 -9.07 -9.51 2.21
N ALA A 677 -7.96 -8.77 2.16
CA ALA A 677 -7.86 -7.41 2.72
C ALA A 677 -8.87 -6.39 2.13
N SER A 678 -9.44 -6.66 0.96
CA SER A 678 -10.46 -5.80 0.35
C SER A 678 -11.71 -5.64 1.22
N VAL A 679 -12.01 -6.60 2.11
CA VAL A 679 -13.23 -6.57 2.93
C VAL A 679 -13.10 -5.71 4.19
N PHE A 680 -11.91 -5.20 4.51
CA PHE A 680 -11.71 -4.42 5.73
C PHE A 680 -12.55 -3.13 5.67
N PRO A 681 -13.46 -2.87 6.63
CA PRO A 681 -14.20 -1.62 6.67
C PRO A 681 -13.28 -0.44 7.02
N SER A 682 -12.30 -0.67 7.90
CA SER A 682 -11.22 0.27 8.23
C SER A 682 -9.90 -0.46 8.44
N LEU A 683 -8.77 0.23 8.28
CA LEU A 683 -7.46 -0.39 8.50
C LEU A 683 -7.21 -0.68 10.00
N PRO A 684 -6.64 -1.85 10.33
CA PRO A 684 -6.14 -2.12 11.67
C PRO A 684 -4.84 -1.36 11.94
N SER A 685 -4.57 -1.08 13.21
CA SER A 685 -3.36 -0.45 13.76
C SER A 685 -2.10 -1.31 13.59
N GLY A 686 -1.67 -1.54 12.35
CA GLY A 686 -0.46 -2.30 12.02
C GLY A 686 -0.45 -2.91 10.62
N ASN A 687 0.41 -3.91 10.42
CA ASN A 687 0.55 -4.61 9.15
C ASN A 687 -0.67 -5.48 8.83
N THR A 688 -1.08 -5.54 7.56
CA THR A 688 -2.36 -6.16 7.16
C THR A 688 -2.29 -7.67 6.90
N ASN A 689 -1.10 -8.30 6.95
CA ASN A 689 -0.96 -9.73 6.66
C ASN A 689 -1.62 -10.64 7.70
N ALA A 690 -1.33 -10.45 8.99
CA ALA A 690 -1.95 -11.25 10.05
C ALA A 690 -3.47 -11.00 10.15
N PRO A 691 -3.98 -9.75 10.07
CA PRO A 691 -5.41 -9.50 9.95
C PRO A 691 -6.08 -10.21 8.77
N THR A 692 -5.42 -10.26 7.60
CA THR A 692 -5.97 -10.96 6.42
C THR A 692 -6.06 -12.47 6.65
N ILE A 693 -5.03 -13.07 7.28
CA ILE A 693 -5.04 -14.49 7.66
C ILE A 693 -6.14 -14.77 8.71
N MET A 694 -6.34 -13.85 9.67
CA MET A 694 -7.41 -13.95 10.66
C MET A 694 -8.78 -13.94 9.99
N VAL A 695 -9.04 -13.02 9.05
CA VAL A 695 -10.29 -12.99 8.27
C VAL A 695 -10.51 -14.33 7.57
N ALA A 696 -9.48 -14.91 6.96
CA ALA A 696 -9.58 -16.19 6.26
C ALA A 696 -9.84 -17.39 7.19
N GLU A 697 -9.17 -17.45 8.35
CA GLU A 697 -9.41 -18.48 9.38
C GLU A 697 -10.83 -18.44 9.92
N ARG A 698 -11.37 -17.23 10.13
CA ARG A 698 -12.76 -17.02 10.56
C ARG A 698 -13.75 -17.36 9.45
N ALA A 699 -13.51 -16.87 8.23
CA ALA A 699 -14.36 -17.14 7.07
C ALA A 699 -14.51 -18.63 6.82
N ALA A 700 -13.42 -19.41 6.93
CA ALA A 700 -13.47 -20.85 6.78
C ALA A 700 -14.40 -21.53 7.80
N ASP A 701 -14.42 -21.06 9.06
CA ASP A 701 -15.32 -21.61 10.07
C ASP A 701 -16.78 -21.16 9.83
N LEU A 702 -17.02 -19.93 9.35
CA LEU A 702 -18.36 -19.46 8.95
C LEU A 702 -18.93 -20.28 7.78
N ILE A 703 -18.12 -20.55 6.75
CA ILE A 703 -18.50 -21.37 5.59
C ILE A 703 -18.81 -22.80 6.03
N LYS A 704 -17.96 -23.41 6.87
CA LYS A 704 -18.20 -24.76 7.40
C LYS A 704 -19.50 -24.86 8.20
N GLN A 705 -19.78 -23.85 9.03
CA GLN A 705 -21.02 -23.81 9.81
C GLN A 705 -22.26 -23.79 8.90
N GLU A 706 -22.25 -22.96 7.85
CA GLU A 706 -23.35 -22.86 6.88
C GLU A 706 -23.51 -24.15 6.07
N TYR A 707 -22.40 -24.72 5.60
CA TYR A 707 -22.39 -26.00 4.90
C TYR A 707 -23.05 -27.13 5.73
N TYR A 708 -22.68 -27.26 7.00
CA TYR A 708 -23.30 -28.26 7.88
C TYR A 708 -24.76 -27.93 8.23
N TYR A 709 -25.10 -26.66 8.40
CA TYR A 709 -26.48 -26.25 8.66
C TYR A 709 -27.40 -26.61 7.49
N ASN A 710 -26.99 -26.29 6.26
CA ASN A 710 -27.77 -26.55 5.04
C ASN A 710 -27.99 -28.05 4.80
N ARG A 711 -27.02 -28.91 5.16
CA ARG A 711 -27.15 -30.37 5.03
C ARG A 711 -27.98 -31.02 6.15
N ASN A 712 -28.00 -30.43 7.34
CA ASN A 712 -28.76 -30.95 8.48
C ASN A 712 -30.18 -30.36 8.58
N ALA A 713 -30.49 -29.33 7.80
CA ALA A 713 -31.84 -28.82 7.65
C ALA A 713 -32.71 -29.91 7.01
N VAL A 714 -33.53 -30.58 7.82
CA VAL A 714 -34.58 -31.49 7.32
C VAL A 714 -35.46 -30.68 6.37
N PRO A 715 -35.71 -31.13 5.12
CA PRO A 715 -36.66 -30.46 4.26
C PRO A 715 -38.03 -30.50 4.96
N VAL A 716 -38.52 -29.34 5.38
CA VAL A 716 -39.91 -29.21 5.78
C VAL A 716 -40.70 -29.22 4.47
N HIS A 717 -41.12 -30.42 4.06
CA HIS A 717 -42.02 -30.63 2.93
C HIS A 717 -43.45 -30.18 3.25
#